data_AF-A0A6A6RR95-F1
#
_entry.id   AF-A0A6A6RR95-F1
#
_cell.length_a   1.000
_cell.length_b   1.000
_cell.length_c   1.000
_cell.angle_alpha   90.00
_cell.angle_beta   90.00
_cell.angle_gamma   90.00
#
_symmetry.space_group_name_H-M   'P 1'
#
loop_
_entity.id
_entity.type
_entity.pdbx_description
1 polymer ?
#
loop_
_entity_poly.entity_id
_entity_poly.type
_entity_poly.pdbx_seq_one_letter_code
_entity_poly.pdbx_strand_id
1 'polypeptide(L)'
;MPSAFELENVDFVAPILLSEQALADGAETQTTLSSYPGSEGKHFKFRIIFIHAHVSTEEYDQVDQECEAALDQMEFCEAVKEGISIDYGPSFQRLDHIRFDAQGKAVAKLLPYGTDTEVLTIHPVVLDEVFQLGFAALSGGGVASQIPTMVPRRLGKLWISNEGRSDAITSGDNVHALARTMSARRATVDAFVLNQDITLEIEDLELFVVSGPEVARTTQDAEDACFHMEGKTHIDLLAPDDLDRFLEEARDVIINEPVEWARDMDFVMLSFAANTFEKIRSTKATIIPEMEQYALWLQSHLDDFANSDPCTASSLHNRTHLDSLLDKMLPSAIVLPYIQVGENLIGLLTGSVDPLALLFEDESLMANFYTDLISRSTALEPFRRYLDCLVHKQPKLRFLEVGAWTGSTTVEILSVIDKIESAPCFESYDFTDVSPAFFEKAKTKLGHHDNRISYRVFNIEEDPLTQGFAESHYDVIIADNVLHATRNIDASLHNLKMLLKPKGQLILKEMITPRKLLRLVESRREIQDCAKKPRYLSETVEWVTSPCWCHTWSFVILTRVHDQRNGHHDKAPPIIIYDPSSDLQRQTARGICNRFGLSEAYAIPYKSEQVHTPTRSDTQSCIVLMGMNEERWWNLNGDFLTDLKTLVSSSSSLVWVTGGGGYSMQSPNTDDEPEYRQVENRLEINRLKSARKLDSYISSRFDHLVGLHKMEEKKLRLGVRVPGPLDTLEWTEGDWLSEPLDLDEVVIAVKTLGVNFKDCLKPLGQVDSDSSASECAALVVRVGSNCGDALKPGDRVAACALDAYKTFVLTRKHMVVKLPDRISFTEGASLPVVSCTAMYSLAHVARLQKGESILIHAAAGGTGQATVQIARRMGADIFATVGSSSKKALLIERYGLAEDGIFYSRDGSFADGIKRVTDLMSSEATYVVAGGLGGIGRRISSSLVDRGAKHLVLPSRSGLEGNEAGSKLVQGLTEKGVDVVCPQCNICDATSLQQALDQCSTMPPICGCFQATMSLRDATFAQLSIEDWLQCTRPKLQGSWNLHCLLPTGMDFFILLSSMTGIIRNAGQSSYAAGNTFLDALARHRTSRGERTAALDLGAIRGDGYLAENEEIMTRLLRLTLLKSIPLQTLLVMLEYYCDPSQPYSASK
;
A
#
# COMPACT_ATOMS: atom_id res chain seq x y z
N MET A 1 43.08 24.38 37.25
CA MET A 1 41.88 24.22 36.39
C MET A 1 40.79 25.12 36.96
N PRO A 2 39.69 25.43 36.24
CA PRO A 2 38.48 25.95 36.89
C PRO A 2 38.04 24.99 38.01
N SER A 3 37.42 25.52 39.07
CA SER A 3 37.06 24.73 40.26
C SER A 3 35.72 24.00 40.12
N ALA A 4 34.96 24.30 39.07
CA ALA A 4 33.72 23.66 38.69
C ALA A 4 33.49 23.85 37.18
N PHE A 5 32.52 23.11 36.63
CA PHE A 5 32.04 23.21 35.27
C PHE A 5 30.52 23.36 35.29
N GLU A 6 29.97 24.23 34.43
CA GLU A 6 28.53 24.48 34.36
C GLU A 6 28.03 24.43 32.91
N LEU A 7 26.91 23.74 32.72
CA LEU A 7 26.08 23.82 31.52
C LEU A 7 24.78 24.58 31.83
N GLU A 8 24.50 25.61 31.04
CA GLU A 8 23.19 26.27 30.99
C GLU A 8 22.38 25.77 29.79
N ASN A 9 21.07 25.63 29.99
CA ASN A 9 20.04 25.48 28.95
C ASN A 9 20.34 24.37 27.93
N VAL A 10 20.46 23.13 28.42
CA VAL A 10 20.70 21.94 27.59
C VAL A 10 19.37 21.45 27.00
N ASP A 11 19.20 21.55 25.68
CA ASP A 11 18.08 20.96 24.95
C ASP A 11 18.47 19.60 24.34
N PHE A 12 17.65 18.57 24.60
CA PHE A 12 17.75 17.23 24.01
C PHE A 12 16.79 17.15 22.81
N VAL A 13 17.33 17.10 21.59
CA VAL A 13 16.55 17.32 20.36
C VAL A 13 15.87 16.03 19.85
N ALA A 14 16.57 14.90 19.92
CA ALA A 14 16.04 13.58 19.57
C ALA A 14 16.89 12.47 20.21
N PRO A 15 16.29 11.37 20.71
CA PRO A 15 17.01 10.22 21.24
C PRO A 15 17.78 9.47 20.12
N ILE A 16 18.86 8.80 20.50
CA ILE A 16 19.64 7.93 19.61
C ILE A 16 19.33 6.49 19.99
N LEU A 17 18.81 5.71 19.04
CA LEU A 17 18.56 4.28 19.22
C LEU A 17 19.81 3.50 18.82
N LEU A 18 20.40 2.79 19.77
CA LEU A 18 21.52 1.88 19.56
C LEU A 18 20.98 0.46 19.34
N SER A 19 21.39 -0.20 18.26
CA SER A 19 21.10 -1.63 18.04
C SER A 19 22.20 -2.51 18.62
N GLU A 20 21.87 -3.75 19.00
CA GLU A 20 22.85 -4.74 19.47
C GLU A 20 23.99 -4.95 18.45
N GLN A 21 23.65 -4.89 17.16
CA GLN A 21 24.59 -5.02 16.04
C GLN A 21 25.59 -3.86 16.01
N ALA A 22 25.13 -2.60 16.13
CA ALA A 22 26.01 -1.43 16.15
C ALA A 22 26.94 -1.40 17.39
N LEU A 23 26.54 -2.04 18.49
CA LEU A 23 27.38 -2.22 19.68
C LEU A 23 28.39 -3.37 19.52
N ALA A 24 28.05 -4.43 18.79
CA ALA A 24 28.93 -5.55 18.50
C ALA A 24 30.06 -5.19 17.52
N ASP A 25 29.77 -4.34 16.53
CA ASP A 25 30.71 -3.94 15.47
C ASP A 25 31.80 -2.94 15.94
N GLY A 26 31.79 -2.52 17.21
CA GLY A 26 32.80 -1.63 17.79
C GLY A 26 32.78 -0.19 17.24
N ALA A 27 31.68 0.22 16.62
CA ALA A 27 31.59 1.49 15.93
C ALA A 27 31.49 2.70 16.88
N GLU A 28 32.58 3.47 17.03
CA GLU A 28 32.52 4.79 17.67
C GLU A 28 31.55 5.72 16.93
N THR A 29 30.39 6.00 17.52
CA THR A 29 29.45 7.01 17.01
C THR A 29 29.98 8.42 17.30
N GLN A 30 30.99 8.87 16.53
CA GLN A 30 31.64 10.18 16.68
C GLN A 30 30.66 11.35 16.56
N THR A 31 30.17 11.81 17.72
CA THR A 31 29.25 12.94 17.83
C THR A 31 30.06 14.22 17.99
N THR A 32 30.24 14.98 16.91
CA THR A 32 31.11 16.17 16.89
C THR A 32 30.48 17.35 17.66
N LEU A 33 30.80 17.48 18.94
CA LEU A 33 30.44 18.65 19.75
C LEU A 33 31.29 19.87 19.34
N SER A 34 30.66 20.84 18.67
CA SER A 34 31.31 22.07 18.22
C SER A 34 31.23 23.17 19.29
N SER A 35 32.35 23.41 19.98
CA SER A 35 32.46 24.32 21.14
C SER A 35 32.63 25.79 20.76
N TYR A 36 31.67 26.35 20.01
CA TYR A 36 31.59 27.80 19.75
C TYR A 36 30.25 28.41 20.20
N PRO A 37 30.22 29.68 20.67
CA PRO A 37 28.97 30.33 21.04
C PRO A 37 28.06 30.53 19.82
N GLY A 38 27.04 29.68 19.67
CA GLY A 38 26.02 29.79 18.62
C GLY A 38 26.05 28.71 17.53
N SER A 39 26.86 27.65 17.64
CA SER A 39 26.75 26.47 16.76
C SER A 39 25.65 25.51 17.24
N GLU A 40 24.80 25.05 16.31
CA GLU A 40 23.72 24.10 16.60
C GLU A 40 24.15 22.66 16.23
N GLY A 41 24.03 21.74 17.18
CA GLY A 41 24.21 20.30 16.96
C GLY A 41 22.89 19.62 16.57
N LYS A 42 22.94 18.52 15.82
CA LYS A 42 21.74 17.75 15.41
C LYS A 42 20.95 17.14 16.58
N HIS A 43 21.59 16.91 17.72
CA HIS A 43 21.03 16.15 18.85
C HIS A 43 21.01 16.93 20.17
N PHE A 44 21.91 17.90 20.35
CA PHE A 44 22.08 18.66 21.59
C PHE A 44 22.36 20.14 21.29
N LYS A 45 21.91 21.02 22.19
CA LYS A 45 22.20 22.46 22.17
C LYS A 45 22.35 22.96 23.61
N PHE A 46 23.44 23.63 23.94
CA PHE A 46 23.75 24.07 25.32
C PHE A 46 24.79 25.20 25.34
N ARG A 47 25.04 25.78 26.52
CA ARG A 47 26.09 26.78 26.76
C ARG A 47 26.99 26.38 27.93
N ILE A 48 28.31 26.47 27.77
CA ILE A 48 29.29 26.21 28.82
C ILE A 48 29.65 27.53 29.54
N ILE A 49 29.73 27.50 30.87
CA ILE A 49 30.32 28.55 31.70
C ILE A 49 31.30 27.91 32.72
N PHE A 50 32.34 28.64 33.10
CA PHE A 50 33.30 28.25 34.14
C PHE A 50 33.18 29.23 35.32
N ILE A 51 32.83 28.73 36.51
CA ILE A 51 32.47 29.54 37.68
C ILE A 51 33.27 29.10 38.92
N HIS A 52 33.43 29.99 39.90
CA HIS A 52 34.15 29.77 41.15
C HIS A 52 33.25 30.00 42.37
N ALA A 53 32.68 28.90 42.92
CA ALA A 53 31.90 28.83 44.18
C ALA A 53 30.57 29.63 44.21
N HIS A 54 29.59 29.39 45.09
CA HIS A 54 29.32 28.31 46.08
C HIS A 54 27.77 28.23 46.22
N VAL A 55 27.19 27.06 46.51
CA VAL A 55 25.77 26.92 46.90
C VAL A 55 25.66 26.48 48.37
N SER A 56 24.58 26.83 49.06
CA SER A 56 24.35 26.59 50.49
C SER A 56 23.54 25.32 50.77
N THR A 57 23.97 24.52 51.74
CA THR A 57 23.36 23.22 52.10
C THR A 57 22.07 23.30 52.95
N GLU A 58 21.69 24.48 53.44
CA GLU A 58 20.62 24.62 54.46
C GLU A 58 19.22 24.13 54.02
N GLU A 59 18.87 24.18 52.72
CA GLU A 59 17.58 23.66 52.21
C GLU A 59 17.61 22.13 51.99
N TYR A 60 18.80 21.50 52.09
CA TYR A 60 19.07 20.15 51.58
C TYR A 60 19.32 19.10 52.68
N ASP A 61 19.97 19.47 53.79
CA ASP A 61 20.12 18.60 54.98
C ASP A 61 18.76 18.14 55.55
N GLN A 62 17.69 18.89 55.25
CA GLN A 62 16.33 18.60 55.67
C GLN A 62 15.69 17.43 54.87
N VAL A 63 16.18 17.13 53.66
CA VAL A 63 15.66 16.04 52.81
C VAL A 63 15.91 14.67 53.46
N ASP A 64 17.12 14.44 53.95
CA ASP A 64 17.54 13.11 54.45
C ASP A 64 16.78 12.66 55.71
N GLN A 65 16.24 13.63 56.46
CA GLN A 65 15.50 13.44 57.71
C GLN A 65 13.98 13.25 57.50
N GLU A 66 13.43 13.69 56.36
CA GLU A 66 11.98 13.67 56.09
C GLU A 66 11.54 12.47 55.23
N CYS A 67 12.44 11.84 54.48
CA CYS A 67 12.16 10.61 53.73
C CYS A 67 12.14 9.37 54.64
N GLU A 68 10.99 9.06 55.25
CA GLU A 68 10.79 7.89 56.14
C GLU A 68 10.52 6.56 55.41
N ALA A 69 9.91 6.59 54.22
CA ALA A 69 9.52 5.37 53.50
C ALA A 69 10.66 4.87 52.61
N ALA A 70 10.82 3.54 52.49
CA ALA A 70 11.92 2.89 51.77
C ALA A 70 11.43 1.86 50.74
N LEU A 71 12.25 1.60 49.72
CA LEU A 71 11.98 0.67 48.62
C LEU A 71 13.26 -0.09 48.23
N ASP A 72 13.15 -1.38 47.89
CA ASP A 72 14.29 -2.17 47.42
C ASP A 72 14.71 -1.77 45.98
N GLN A 73 16.00 -1.92 45.66
CA GLN A 73 16.53 -1.64 44.33
C GLN A 73 15.81 -2.42 43.22
N MET A 74 15.54 -3.71 43.44
CA MET A 74 14.93 -4.56 42.43
C MET A 74 13.43 -4.28 42.30
N GLU A 75 12.75 -4.01 43.42
CA GLU A 75 11.34 -3.55 43.42
C GLU A 75 11.18 -2.20 42.68
N PHE A 76 12.13 -1.27 42.84
CA PHE A 76 12.15 -0.02 42.08
C PHE A 76 12.31 -0.26 40.57
N CYS A 77 13.26 -1.10 40.17
CA CYS A 77 13.52 -1.39 38.76
C CYS A 77 12.35 -2.14 38.09
N GLU A 78 11.77 -3.15 38.75
CA GLU A 78 10.59 -3.87 38.24
C GLU A 78 9.38 -2.95 38.12
N ALA A 79 9.14 -2.06 39.10
CA ALA A 79 8.04 -1.11 39.03
C ALA A 79 8.22 -0.09 37.90
N VAL A 80 9.42 0.51 37.75
CA VAL A 80 9.71 1.45 36.64
C VAL A 80 9.51 0.76 35.28
N LYS A 81 9.87 -0.52 35.17
CA LYS A 81 9.63 -1.35 33.99
C LYS A 81 8.14 -1.58 33.71
N GLU A 82 7.36 -2.03 34.70
CA GLU A 82 5.94 -2.34 34.49
C GLU A 82 5.04 -1.09 34.36
N GLY A 83 5.34 -0.01 35.09
CA GLY A 83 4.51 1.21 35.11
C GLY A 83 4.95 2.28 34.09
N ILE A 84 6.26 2.55 34.00
CA ILE A 84 6.83 3.62 33.14
C ILE A 84 7.31 3.06 31.79
N SER A 85 7.35 1.73 31.61
CA SER A 85 7.83 1.06 30.38
C SER A 85 9.30 1.34 30.05
N ILE A 86 10.15 1.52 31.07
CA ILE A 86 11.61 1.70 30.92
C ILE A 86 12.35 0.53 31.57
N ASP A 87 13.13 -0.21 30.78
CA ASP A 87 13.82 -1.44 31.19
C ASP A 87 15.33 -1.19 31.38
N TYR A 88 15.74 -0.84 32.60
CA TYR A 88 17.15 -0.56 32.92
C TYR A 88 17.97 -1.85 33.02
N GLY A 89 19.03 -1.97 32.23
CA GLY A 89 19.98 -3.08 32.32
C GLY A 89 20.90 -3.00 33.55
N PRO A 90 21.54 -4.11 33.99
CA PRO A 90 22.22 -4.19 35.30
C PRO A 90 23.31 -3.15 35.57
N SER A 91 23.96 -2.59 34.54
CA SER A 91 24.97 -1.54 34.69
C SER A 91 24.39 -0.17 35.09
N PHE A 92 23.08 0.01 34.99
CA PHE A 92 22.30 1.21 35.33
C PHE A 92 21.37 0.99 36.54
N GLN A 93 21.69 -0.01 37.37
CA GLN A 93 20.96 -0.34 38.61
C GLN A 93 21.90 -0.19 39.81
N ARG A 94 22.29 1.04 40.18
CA ARG A 94 23.22 1.30 41.30
C ARG A 94 22.64 2.17 42.42
N LEU A 95 21.40 2.64 42.30
CA LEU A 95 20.63 3.25 43.38
C LEU A 95 20.22 2.17 44.41
N ASP A 96 20.68 2.31 45.64
CA ASP A 96 20.41 1.41 46.76
C ASP A 96 19.94 2.21 48.00
N HIS A 97 19.29 1.55 48.95
CA HIS A 97 18.67 2.17 50.14
C HIS A 97 17.73 3.35 49.77
N ILE A 98 16.97 3.20 48.68
CA ILE A 98 16.09 4.24 48.13
C ILE A 98 15.00 4.58 49.16
N ARG A 99 14.88 5.87 49.47
CA ARG A 99 13.82 6.44 50.32
C ARG A 99 13.15 7.63 49.67
N PHE A 100 11.93 7.90 50.08
CA PHE A 100 11.12 9.03 49.59
C PHE A 100 10.12 9.52 50.65
N ASP A 101 9.48 10.65 50.35
CA ASP A 101 8.29 11.15 51.06
C ASP A 101 7.09 11.33 50.11
N ALA A 102 5.96 11.77 50.66
CA ALA A 102 4.74 12.06 49.90
C ALA A 102 4.66 13.53 49.41
N GLN A 103 5.75 14.28 49.59
CA GLN A 103 5.88 15.71 49.29
C GLN A 103 6.73 15.94 48.02
N GLY A 104 7.30 14.87 47.46
CA GLY A 104 8.06 14.90 46.20
C GLY A 104 9.57 14.82 46.39
N LYS A 105 10.05 14.34 47.53
CA LYS A 105 11.48 14.16 47.82
C LYS A 105 11.89 12.71 47.71
N ALA A 106 13.12 12.46 47.26
CA ALA A 106 13.76 11.15 47.33
C ALA A 106 15.27 11.27 47.65
N VAL A 107 15.80 10.22 48.27
CA VAL A 107 17.23 10.05 48.58
C VAL A 107 17.63 8.59 48.38
N ALA A 108 18.80 8.33 47.80
CA ALA A 108 19.36 7.00 47.61
C ALA A 108 20.89 7.04 47.73
N LYS A 109 21.52 5.86 47.83
CA LYS A 109 22.98 5.71 47.88
C LYS A 109 23.50 5.06 46.62
N LEU A 110 24.68 5.48 46.18
CA LEU A 110 25.36 4.87 45.04
C LEU A 110 26.16 3.63 45.46
N LEU A 111 25.87 2.50 44.81
CA LEU A 111 26.70 1.30 44.84
C LEU A 111 28.03 1.51 44.08
N PRO A 112 29.09 0.71 44.34
CA PRO A 112 30.38 0.88 43.69
C PRO A 112 30.30 0.73 42.16
N TYR A 113 31.24 1.34 41.45
CA TYR A 113 31.51 1.03 40.04
C TYR A 113 32.74 0.12 39.91
N GLY A 114 32.91 -0.50 38.74
CA GLY A 114 34.04 -1.39 38.45
C GLY A 114 35.40 -0.67 38.51
N THR A 115 36.47 -1.42 38.78
CA THR A 115 37.81 -0.88 39.09
C THR A 115 38.59 -0.31 37.90
N ASP A 116 38.08 -0.44 36.68
CA ASP A 116 38.69 0.11 35.46
C ASP A 116 37.82 1.24 34.89
N THR A 117 38.24 2.49 35.13
CA THR A 117 37.67 3.67 34.47
C THR A 117 38.77 4.64 34.04
N GLU A 118 38.64 5.18 32.84
CA GLU A 118 39.38 6.38 32.43
C GLU A 118 38.88 7.60 33.23
N VAL A 119 39.71 8.63 33.37
CA VAL A 119 39.40 9.82 34.20
C VAL A 119 38.41 10.75 33.48
N LEU A 120 37.15 10.32 33.44
CA LEU A 120 36.03 11.08 32.89
C LEU A 120 35.53 12.15 33.90
N THR A 121 35.19 13.33 33.40
CA THR A 121 34.61 14.42 34.22
C THR A 121 33.32 13.99 34.91
N ILE A 122 32.48 13.21 34.23
CA ILE A 122 31.33 12.49 34.80
C ILE A 122 31.07 11.24 33.96
N HIS A 123 30.72 10.13 34.62
CA HIS A 123 30.36 8.88 33.95
C HIS A 123 28.86 8.90 33.56
N PRO A 124 28.47 8.56 32.32
CA PRO A 124 27.07 8.66 31.87
C PRO A 124 26.06 7.93 32.75
N VAL A 125 26.42 6.73 33.24
CA VAL A 125 25.61 5.99 34.23
C VAL A 125 25.33 6.83 35.48
N VAL A 126 26.34 7.50 36.05
CA VAL A 126 26.17 8.28 37.30
C VAL A 126 25.25 9.48 37.06
N LEU A 127 25.24 10.06 35.87
CA LEU A 127 24.28 11.12 35.51
C LEU A 127 22.85 10.57 35.32
N ASP A 128 22.70 9.40 34.71
CA ASP A 128 21.39 8.77 34.52
C ASP A 128 20.77 8.29 35.84
N GLU A 129 21.57 7.78 36.78
CA GLU A 129 21.11 7.37 38.12
C GLU A 129 20.50 8.57 38.90
N VAL A 130 21.02 9.79 38.69
CA VAL A 130 20.45 11.04 39.23
C VAL A 130 19.08 11.34 38.59
N PHE A 131 18.91 11.05 37.30
CA PHE A 131 17.61 11.16 36.62
C PHE A 131 16.62 10.08 37.09
N GLN A 132 17.09 8.85 37.31
CA GLN A 132 16.28 7.72 37.78
C GLN A 132 15.65 8.00 39.14
N LEU A 133 16.41 8.56 40.10
CA LEU A 133 15.87 8.93 41.41
C LEU A 133 14.74 9.99 41.31
N GLY A 134 14.74 10.78 40.23
CA GLY A 134 13.64 11.67 39.87
C GLY A 134 12.29 10.95 39.71
N PHE A 135 12.26 9.70 39.22
CA PHE A 135 11.02 8.92 39.16
C PHE A 135 10.50 8.50 40.54
N ALA A 136 11.41 8.19 41.49
CA ALA A 136 11.02 7.94 42.88
C ALA A 136 10.40 9.19 43.51
N ALA A 137 11.07 10.35 43.36
CA ALA A 137 10.58 11.64 43.82
C ALA A 137 9.20 12.01 43.22
N LEU A 138 9.03 11.84 41.91
CA LEU A 138 7.76 12.12 41.21
C LEU A 138 6.62 11.16 41.60
N SER A 139 6.93 9.95 42.06
CA SER A 139 5.92 8.96 42.47
C SER A 139 5.28 9.24 43.85
N GLY A 140 5.94 10.06 44.69
CA GLY A 140 5.52 10.26 46.09
C GLY A 140 5.42 8.95 46.90
N GLY A 141 6.13 7.90 46.47
CA GLY A 141 6.10 6.56 47.04
C GLY A 141 5.04 5.60 46.49
N GLY A 142 4.15 6.05 45.60
CA GLY A 142 3.20 5.19 44.89
C GLY A 142 3.82 4.61 43.63
N VAL A 143 4.61 3.53 43.76
CA VAL A 143 5.57 3.12 42.70
C VAL A 143 4.92 2.92 41.33
N ALA A 144 5.39 3.72 40.36
CA ALA A 144 5.27 3.65 38.90
C ALA A 144 3.89 3.57 38.22
N SER A 145 2.87 2.93 38.79
CA SER A 145 1.59 2.59 38.11
C SER A 145 0.72 3.76 37.61
N GLN A 146 1.16 5.01 37.79
CA GLN A 146 0.49 6.22 37.29
C GLN A 146 1.44 7.21 36.58
N ILE A 147 2.73 6.90 36.46
CA ILE A 147 3.70 7.76 35.74
C ILE A 147 3.83 7.21 34.30
N PRO A 148 3.38 7.94 33.27
CA PRO A 148 3.55 7.52 31.88
C PRO A 148 5.01 7.64 31.43
N THR A 149 5.40 6.90 30.38
CA THR A 149 6.76 6.86 29.81
C THR A 149 7.33 8.27 29.60
N MET A 150 8.39 8.62 30.34
CA MET A 150 9.00 9.96 30.34
C MET A 150 10.48 9.89 29.97
N VAL A 151 10.96 10.88 29.19
CA VAL A 151 12.39 11.02 28.84
C VAL A 151 12.88 12.47 29.03
N PRO A 152 14.17 12.71 29.35
CA PRO A 152 14.72 14.06 29.40
C PRO A 152 14.55 14.81 28.07
N ARG A 153 14.07 16.06 28.14
CA ARG A 153 13.86 16.95 27.00
C ARG A 153 14.67 18.24 27.11
N ARG A 154 14.79 18.79 28.31
CA ARG A 154 15.60 19.98 28.60
C ARG A 154 16.17 19.86 30.01
N LEU A 155 17.28 20.54 30.26
CA LEU A 155 17.88 20.71 31.57
C LEU A 155 18.30 22.19 31.72
N GLY A 156 17.84 22.84 32.80
CA GLY A 156 18.05 24.27 33.04
C GLY A 156 19.51 24.59 33.36
N LYS A 157 20.06 23.91 34.37
CA LYS A 157 21.47 24.00 34.78
C LYS A 157 21.99 22.62 35.19
N LEU A 158 23.24 22.30 34.83
CA LEU A 158 24.03 21.19 35.39
C LEU A 158 25.37 21.77 35.83
N TRP A 159 25.64 21.69 37.12
CA TRP A 159 26.88 22.14 37.74
C TRP A 159 27.61 20.93 38.35
N ILE A 160 28.92 20.85 38.13
CA ILE A 160 29.76 19.76 38.62
C ILE A 160 31.02 20.36 39.25
N SER A 161 31.31 20.03 40.50
CA SER A 161 32.51 20.48 41.20
C SER A 161 33.76 19.77 40.65
N ASN A 162 34.95 20.36 40.80
CA ASN A 162 36.20 19.68 40.42
C ASN A 162 36.51 18.43 41.28
N GLU A 163 35.80 18.25 42.40
CA GLU A 163 35.83 17.06 43.27
C GLU A 163 34.65 16.11 42.99
N GLY A 164 33.65 16.52 42.20
CA GLY A 164 32.55 15.68 41.68
C GLY A 164 32.90 14.89 40.42
N ARG A 165 34.15 14.47 40.27
CA ARG A 165 34.60 13.65 39.14
C ARG A 165 34.23 12.18 39.32
N SER A 166 34.24 11.42 38.23
CA SER A 166 33.86 9.99 38.23
C SER A 166 34.71 9.11 39.16
N ASP A 167 35.95 9.53 39.44
CA ASP A 167 36.90 8.86 40.34
C ASP A 167 36.76 9.30 41.82
N ALA A 168 35.94 10.32 42.10
CA ALA A 168 35.75 10.92 43.42
C ALA A 168 34.30 10.88 43.94
N ILE A 169 33.30 10.66 43.08
CA ILE A 169 31.96 10.22 43.50
C ILE A 169 32.05 8.73 43.85
N THR A 170 32.01 8.42 45.15
CA THR A 170 32.32 7.08 45.69
C THR A 170 31.10 6.30 46.15
N SER A 171 31.29 5.02 46.48
CA SER A 171 30.19 4.22 47.03
C SER A 171 29.88 4.64 48.47
N GLY A 172 28.61 4.95 48.72
CA GLY A 172 28.13 5.49 49.99
C GLY A 172 27.75 6.98 49.93
N ASP A 173 28.10 7.68 48.85
CA ASP A 173 27.65 9.04 48.56
C ASP A 173 26.12 9.06 48.38
N ASN A 174 25.46 10.09 48.91
CA ASN A 174 24.01 10.26 48.81
C ASN A 174 23.65 11.02 47.53
N VAL A 175 22.69 10.48 46.77
CA VAL A 175 21.97 11.18 45.68
C VAL A 175 20.62 11.62 46.22
N HIS A 176 20.23 12.85 45.91
CA HIS A 176 18.97 13.44 46.33
C HIS A 176 18.21 13.97 45.10
N ALA A 177 16.89 13.80 45.08
CA ALA A 177 16.01 14.33 44.05
C ALA A 177 14.79 15.01 44.67
N LEU A 178 14.36 16.12 44.07
CA LEU A 178 13.28 16.98 44.52
C LEU A 178 12.39 17.33 43.32
N ALA A 179 11.19 16.77 43.27
CA ALA A 179 10.19 17.13 42.27
C ALA A 179 9.66 18.55 42.55
N ARG A 180 10.06 19.53 41.74
CA ARG A 180 9.64 20.93 41.89
C ARG A 180 8.25 21.19 41.30
N THR A 181 7.89 20.56 40.18
CA THR A 181 6.54 20.64 39.60
C THR A 181 6.25 19.41 38.74
N MET A 182 5.14 18.71 39.02
CA MET A 182 4.63 17.65 38.15
C MET A 182 3.37 18.10 37.41
N SER A 183 3.41 18.05 36.08
CA SER A 183 2.26 18.11 35.19
C SER A 183 2.29 16.87 34.29
N ALA A 184 1.14 16.39 33.81
CA ALA A 184 1.08 15.08 33.16
C ALA A 184 1.55 15.03 31.68
N ARG A 185 2.32 16.01 31.20
CA ARG A 185 3.36 15.78 30.17
C ARG A 185 4.76 16.17 30.61
N ARG A 186 4.91 17.05 31.61
CA ARG A 186 6.18 17.67 31.99
C ARG A 186 6.35 17.65 33.50
N ALA A 187 7.35 16.92 33.94
CA ALA A 187 7.91 17.05 35.29
C ALA A 187 9.13 17.97 35.24
N THR A 188 9.32 18.80 36.28
CA THR A 188 10.61 19.39 36.62
C THR A 188 11.13 18.79 37.92
N VAL A 189 12.37 18.31 37.87
CA VAL A 189 13.10 17.76 39.02
C VAL A 189 14.39 18.56 39.18
N ASP A 190 14.68 18.95 40.42
CA ASP A 190 16.03 19.35 40.82
C ASP A 190 16.68 18.13 41.49
N ALA A 191 17.97 17.91 41.27
CA ALA A 191 18.66 16.76 41.85
C ALA A 191 20.14 17.06 42.10
N PHE A 192 20.72 16.48 43.15
CA PHE A 192 22.10 16.75 43.55
C PHE A 192 22.75 15.53 44.18
N VAL A 193 24.09 15.51 44.17
CA VAL A 193 24.92 14.50 44.83
C VAL A 193 25.73 15.19 45.92
N LEU A 194 25.76 14.60 47.12
CA LEU A 194 26.38 15.19 48.30
C LEU A 194 27.39 14.21 48.93
N ASN A 195 28.63 14.68 49.07
CA ASN A 195 29.72 13.99 49.75
C ASN A 195 30.48 15.03 50.59
N GLN A 196 29.96 15.28 51.80
CA GLN A 196 30.33 16.38 52.73
C GLN A 196 30.04 17.79 52.21
N ASP A 197 30.33 18.07 50.95
CA ASP A 197 29.85 19.22 50.16
C ASP A 197 29.06 18.73 48.93
N ILE A 198 28.38 19.64 48.22
CA ILE A 198 27.69 19.32 46.96
C ILE A 198 28.72 19.08 45.84
N THR A 199 28.70 17.89 45.24
CA THR A 199 29.62 17.48 44.17
C THR A 199 29.01 17.65 42.77
N LEU A 200 27.69 17.47 42.66
CA LEU A 200 26.91 17.66 41.44
C LEU A 200 25.54 18.27 41.78
N GLU A 201 25.05 19.14 40.91
CA GLU A 201 23.77 19.84 41.04
C GLU A 201 23.08 19.96 39.66
N ILE A 202 21.78 19.68 39.62
CA ILE A 202 20.90 19.79 38.46
C ILE A 202 19.67 20.61 38.85
N GLU A 203 19.39 21.68 38.10
CA GLU A 203 18.19 22.50 38.26
C GLU A 203 17.34 22.41 36.98
N ASP A 204 16.01 22.38 37.15
CA ASP A 204 15.03 22.36 36.05
C ASP A 204 15.30 21.23 35.02
N LEU A 205 15.44 19.98 35.49
CA LEU A 205 15.40 18.81 34.60
C LEU A 205 13.96 18.59 34.10
N GLU A 206 13.71 18.95 32.84
CA GLU A 206 12.41 18.75 32.18
C GLU A 206 12.31 17.35 31.57
N LEU A 207 11.50 16.48 32.18
CA LEU A 207 11.13 15.18 31.63
C LEU A 207 9.83 15.32 30.82
N PHE A 208 9.73 14.70 29.64
CA PHE A 208 8.57 14.81 28.74
C PHE A 208 7.97 13.43 28.37
N VAL A 209 6.63 13.35 28.32
CA VAL A 209 5.89 12.09 28.07
C VAL A 209 5.91 11.65 26.60
N VAL A 210 6.14 10.35 26.38
CA VAL A 210 6.30 9.73 25.05
C VAL A 210 5.11 8.81 24.68
N SER A 211 4.57 8.04 25.63
CA SER A 211 3.53 7.04 25.34
C SER A 211 2.63 6.74 26.55
N GLY A 212 1.51 6.05 26.30
CA GLY A 212 0.56 5.54 27.30
C GLY A 212 0.04 4.15 26.90
N PRO A 213 -0.46 3.33 27.86
CA PRO A 213 -0.38 1.87 27.77
C PRO A 213 -1.32 1.13 26.80
N GLU A 214 -2.37 1.76 26.24
CA GLU A 214 -3.45 1.00 25.53
C GLU A 214 -3.45 1.07 23.98
N VAL A 215 -2.56 1.82 23.34
CA VAL A 215 -2.71 2.24 21.92
C VAL A 215 -2.51 1.11 20.87
N ALA A 216 -2.08 -0.09 21.27
CA ALA A 216 -1.54 -1.13 20.37
C ALA A 216 -2.55 -1.89 19.46
N ARG A 217 -3.81 -1.44 19.27
CA ARG A 217 -4.84 -2.16 18.48
C ARG A 217 -5.86 -1.26 17.76
N THR A 218 -5.67 -0.97 16.46
CA THR A 218 -6.73 -0.89 15.40
C THR A 218 -6.22 -0.27 14.08
N THR A 219 -5.98 -1.07 13.04
CA THR A 219 -5.71 -0.56 11.66
C THR A 219 -6.00 -1.50 10.48
N GLN A 220 -6.14 -2.82 10.68
CA GLN A 220 -5.89 -3.78 9.58
C GLN A 220 -7.12 -4.35 8.82
N ASP A 221 -8.34 -4.26 9.36
CA ASP A 221 -9.53 -4.92 8.78
C ASP A 221 -10.51 -3.94 8.11
N ALA A 222 -10.40 -3.78 6.79
CA ALA A 222 -11.42 -3.17 5.94
C ALA A 222 -11.65 -4.06 4.70
N GLU A 223 -12.88 -4.53 4.50
CA GLU A 223 -13.23 -5.41 3.38
C GLU A 223 -13.33 -4.63 2.05
N ASP A 224 -12.51 -5.00 1.06
CA ASP A 224 -12.60 -4.51 -0.32
C ASP A 224 -14.00 -4.82 -0.93
N ALA A 225 -14.55 -3.91 -1.73
CA ALA A 225 -15.96 -3.95 -2.17
C ALA A 225 -16.15 -3.88 -3.70
N CYS A 226 -15.17 -3.38 -4.44
CA CYS A 226 -15.13 -3.35 -5.90
C CYS A 226 -14.04 -4.27 -6.44
N PHE A 227 -14.29 -4.86 -7.61
CA PHE A 227 -13.37 -5.80 -8.25
C PHE A 227 -13.26 -5.51 -9.74
N HIS A 228 -12.12 -5.89 -10.33
CA HIS A 228 -11.94 -6.02 -11.77
C HIS A 228 -11.58 -7.48 -12.12
N MET A 229 -11.76 -7.86 -13.38
CA MET A 229 -11.25 -9.13 -13.89
C MET A 229 -9.78 -8.96 -14.30
N GLU A 230 -8.94 -9.96 -14.05
CA GLU A 230 -7.57 -10.06 -14.56
C GLU A 230 -7.40 -11.42 -15.25
N GLY A 231 -7.08 -11.41 -16.55
CA GLY A 231 -6.81 -12.61 -17.36
C GLY A 231 -5.32 -12.83 -17.52
N LYS A 232 -4.85 -14.08 -17.43
CA LYS A 232 -3.47 -14.47 -17.78
C LYS A 232 -3.41 -15.84 -18.45
N THR A 233 -2.49 -16.00 -19.39
CA THR A 233 -2.33 -17.24 -20.19
C THR A 233 -2.07 -18.47 -19.31
N HIS A 234 -2.82 -19.55 -19.55
CA HIS A 234 -2.61 -20.83 -18.88
C HIS A 234 -1.39 -21.54 -19.47
N ILE A 235 -0.21 -21.23 -18.93
CA ILE A 235 1.11 -21.72 -19.37
C ILE A 235 1.16 -23.21 -19.72
N ASP A 236 0.58 -24.12 -18.91
CA ASP A 236 0.62 -25.56 -19.23
C ASP A 236 -0.02 -25.91 -20.59
N LEU A 237 -1.03 -25.16 -21.05
CA LEU A 237 -1.83 -25.50 -22.25
C LEU A 237 -1.16 -25.09 -23.57
N LEU A 238 -0.05 -24.35 -23.51
CA LEU A 238 0.79 -24.08 -24.68
C LEU A 238 1.58 -25.33 -25.08
N ALA A 239 2.00 -25.40 -26.34
CA ALA A 239 3.10 -26.27 -26.76
C ALA A 239 4.45 -25.63 -26.35
N PRO A 240 5.55 -26.39 -26.17
CA PRO A 240 6.86 -25.83 -25.80
C PRO A 240 7.29 -24.67 -26.70
N ASP A 241 7.26 -24.84 -28.03
CA ASP A 241 7.61 -23.82 -29.03
C ASP A 241 6.74 -22.54 -28.97
N ASP A 242 5.52 -22.64 -28.41
CA ASP A 242 4.60 -21.51 -28.22
C ASP A 242 4.78 -20.85 -26.84
N LEU A 243 5.16 -21.62 -25.81
CA LEU A 243 5.57 -21.10 -24.52
C LEU A 243 6.90 -20.36 -24.62
N ASP A 244 7.89 -20.94 -25.30
CA ASP A 244 9.18 -20.28 -25.59
C ASP A 244 8.95 -18.91 -26.24
N ARG A 245 8.09 -18.86 -27.27
CA ARG A 245 7.72 -17.59 -27.94
C ARG A 245 6.97 -16.61 -27.03
N PHE A 246 6.02 -17.09 -26.22
CA PHE A 246 5.30 -16.27 -25.24
C PHE A 246 6.22 -15.70 -24.14
N LEU A 247 7.29 -16.42 -23.80
CA LEU A 247 8.31 -15.95 -22.86
C LEU A 247 9.31 -15.01 -23.56
N GLU A 248 9.69 -15.26 -24.82
CA GLU A 248 10.53 -14.36 -25.61
C GLU A 248 9.84 -13.03 -25.96
N GLU A 249 8.51 -13.01 -26.14
CA GLU A 249 7.70 -11.79 -26.24
C GLU A 249 7.86 -10.84 -25.03
N ALA A 250 8.39 -11.32 -23.89
CA ALA A 250 8.65 -10.50 -22.70
C ALA A 250 10.04 -9.86 -22.70
N ARG A 251 10.94 -10.21 -23.64
CA ARG A 251 12.31 -9.70 -23.65
C ARG A 251 12.35 -8.24 -24.07
N ASP A 252 12.83 -7.39 -23.17
CA ASP A 252 12.93 -5.95 -23.40
C ASP A 252 13.96 -5.64 -24.52
N VAL A 253 13.49 -5.03 -25.61
CA VAL A 253 14.28 -4.81 -26.84
C VAL A 253 15.40 -3.77 -26.64
N ILE A 254 15.40 -3.08 -25.49
CA ILE A 254 16.28 -1.95 -25.17
C ILE A 254 17.71 -2.41 -24.80
N ILE A 255 17.90 -3.62 -24.25
CA ILE A 255 19.20 -4.10 -23.75
C ILE A 255 20.06 -4.67 -24.90
N ASN A 256 20.63 -3.77 -25.71
CA ASN A 256 21.32 -4.11 -26.96
C ASN A 256 22.85 -4.33 -26.84
N GLU A 257 23.40 -4.41 -25.62
CA GLU A 257 24.86 -4.47 -25.36
C GLU A 257 25.57 -5.85 -25.19
N PRO A 258 24.98 -7.06 -25.37
CA PRO A 258 25.68 -8.32 -25.06
C PRO A 258 27.01 -8.62 -25.78
N VAL A 259 27.29 -7.98 -26.93
CA VAL A 259 28.38 -8.39 -27.83
C VAL A 259 29.65 -7.56 -27.67
N GLU A 260 29.54 -6.24 -27.58
CA GLU A 260 30.69 -5.32 -27.50
C GLU A 260 31.22 -5.24 -26.07
N TRP A 261 30.36 -5.00 -25.07
CA TRP A 261 30.74 -4.98 -23.65
C TRP A 261 31.49 -6.26 -23.25
N ALA A 262 31.05 -7.43 -23.74
CA ALA A 262 31.70 -8.69 -23.45
C ALA A 262 33.06 -8.87 -24.17
N ARG A 263 33.29 -8.22 -25.32
CA ARG A 263 34.62 -8.19 -25.99
C ARG A 263 35.58 -7.27 -25.26
N ASP A 264 35.10 -6.10 -24.85
CA ASP A 264 35.87 -5.16 -24.03
C ASP A 264 36.29 -5.86 -22.72
N MET A 265 35.37 -6.61 -22.10
CA MET A 265 35.63 -7.43 -20.91
C MET A 265 36.68 -8.53 -21.16
N ASP A 266 36.52 -9.33 -22.22
CA ASP A 266 37.50 -10.36 -22.60
C ASP A 266 38.91 -9.73 -22.76
N PHE A 267 39.01 -8.54 -23.38
CA PHE A 267 40.27 -7.82 -23.57
C PHE A 267 40.86 -7.25 -22.26
N VAL A 268 40.03 -6.69 -21.38
CA VAL A 268 40.44 -6.21 -20.03
C VAL A 268 41.07 -7.36 -19.23
N MET A 269 40.42 -8.53 -19.20
CA MET A 269 40.92 -9.70 -18.48
C MET A 269 42.22 -10.26 -19.06
N LEU A 270 42.32 -10.33 -20.40
CA LEU A 270 43.57 -10.70 -21.08
C LEU A 270 44.70 -9.70 -20.78
N SER A 271 44.39 -8.41 -20.68
CA SER A 271 45.39 -7.37 -20.38
C SER A 271 45.92 -7.52 -18.95
N PHE A 272 45.07 -7.78 -17.96
CA PHE A 272 45.52 -8.10 -16.60
C PHE A 272 46.41 -9.36 -16.56
N ALA A 273 46.04 -10.42 -17.28
CA ALA A 273 46.85 -11.64 -17.36
C ALA A 273 48.21 -11.42 -18.05
N ALA A 274 48.25 -10.70 -19.18
CA ALA A 274 49.46 -10.41 -19.93
C ALA A 274 50.49 -9.62 -19.10
N ASN A 275 50.04 -8.53 -18.47
CA ASN A 275 50.85 -7.69 -17.59
C ASN A 275 51.29 -8.46 -16.32
N THR A 276 50.45 -9.36 -15.81
CA THR A 276 50.80 -10.26 -14.69
C THR A 276 51.95 -11.21 -15.06
N PHE A 277 51.87 -11.92 -16.18
CA PHE A 277 52.96 -12.83 -16.58
C PHE A 277 54.24 -12.10 -16.97
N GLU A 278 54.16 -10.90 -17.54
CA GLU A 278 55.35 -10.05 -17.71
C GLU A 278 56.00 -9.69 -16.37
N LYS A 279 55.21 -9.23 -15.40
CA LYS A 279 55.70 -8.81 -14.09
C LYS A 279 56.21 -9.98 -13.23
N ILE A 280 55.62 -11.17 -13.35
CA ILE A 280 56.16 -12.41 -12.76
C ILE A 280 57.52 -12.76 -13.39
N ARG A 281 57.65 -12.69 -14.73
CA ARG A 281 58.92 -12.94 -15.43
C ARG A 281 60.02 -11.92 -15.06
N SER A 282 59.68 -10.65 -14.87
CA SER A 282 60.66 -9.60 -14.52
C SER A 282 61.09 -9.64 -13.04
N THR A 283 60.17 -9.95 -12.13
CA THR A 283 60.45 -10.05 -10.68
C THR A 283 61.00 -11.40 -10.24
N LYS A 284 60.82 -12.46 -11.06
CA LYS A 284 61.08 -13.86 -10.71
C LYS A 284 60.25 -14.36 -9.52
N ALA A 285 59.01 -13.90 -9.41
CA ALA A 285 58.05 -14.39 -8.44
C ALA A 285 57.71 -15.87 -8.69
N THR A 286 57.54 -16.64 -7.61
CA THR A 286 57.17 -18.06 -7.67
C THR A 286 55.66 -18.21 -7.54
N ILE A 287 55.02 -18.90 -8.50
CA ILE A 287 53.60 -19.26 -8.42
C ILE A 287 53.45 -20.43 -7.43
N ILE A 288 52.42 -20.42 -6.58
CA ILE A 288 52.20 -21.49 -5.60
C ILE A 288 51.67 -22.78 -6.27
N PRO A 289 52.00 -23.99 -5.76
CA PRO A 289 51.57 -25.26 -6.36
C PRO A 289 50.06 -25.37 -6.62
N GLU A 290 49.26 -24.80 -5.72
CA GLU A 290 47.80 -24.77 -5.78
C GLU A 290 47.29 -23.99 -7.01
N MET A 291 48.06 -22.99 -7.46
CA MET A 291 47.71 -22.09 -8.56
C MET A 291 48.38 -22.44 -9.90
N GLU A 292 49.29 -23.42 -9.96
CA GLU A 292 49.97 -23.81 -11.20
C GLU A 292 49.00 -24.16 -12.34
N GLN A 293 47.95 -24.93 -12.05
CA GLN A 293 46.96 -25.32 -13.08
C GLN A 293 46.12 -24.13 -13.57
N TYR A 294 45.92 -23.12 -12.73
CA TYR A 294 45.19 -21.90 -13.06
C TYR A 294 46.06 -20.94 -13.87
N ALA A 295 47.34 -20.80 -13.52
CA ALA A 295 48.33 -20.07 -14.31
C ALA A 295 48.51 -20.67 -15.72
N LEU A 296 48.60 -22.01 -15.82
CA LEU A 296 48.65 -22.70 -17.12
C LEU A 296 47.37 -22.48 -17.95
N TRP A 297 46.21 -22.44 -17.31
CA TRP A 297 44.93 -22.12 -17.97
C TRP A 297 44.90 -20.67 -18.49
N LEU A 298 45.33 -19.69 -17.68
CA LEU A 298 45.46 -18.28 -18.08
C LEU A 298 46.43 -18.09 -19.25
N GLN A 299 47.63 -18.69 -19.19
CA GLN A 299 48.61 -18.61 -20.28
C GLN A 299 48.04 -19.21 -21.58
N SER A 300 47.34 -20.35 -21.50
CA SER A 300 46.68 -20.94 -22.68
C SER A 300 45.62 -20.03 -23.30
N HIS A 301 44.98 -19.14 -22.53
CA HIS A 301 44.00 -18.19 -23.05
C HIS A 301 44.64 -16.97 -23.72
N LEU A 302 45.79 -16.52 -23.20
CA LEU A 302 46.65 -15.55 -23.88
C LEU A 302 47.18 -16.10 -25.20
N ASP A 303 47.62 -17.36 -25.21
CA ASP A 303 48.12 -18.02 -26.41
C ASP A 303 46.99 -18.24 -27.45
N ASP A 304 45.82 -18.71 -27.04
CA ASP A 304 44.62 -18.81 -27.91
C ASP A 304 44.25 -17.46 -28.53
N PHE A 305 44.27 -16.38 -27.75
CA PHE A 305 43.95 -15.03 -28.23
C PHE A 305 45.02 -14.50 -29.20
N ALA A 306 46.30 -14.62 -28.85
CA ALA A 306 47.41 -14.19 -29.69
C ALA A 306 47.47 -14.94 -31.04
N ASN A 307 47.01 -16.19 -31.09
CA ASN A 307 46.89 -16.96 -32.32
C ASN A 307 45.63 -16.62 -33.15
N SER A 308 44.58 -16.07 -32.54
CA SER A 308 43.29 -15.79 -33.22
C SER A 308 43.12 -14.33 -33.64
N ASP A 309 43.64 -13.37 -32.88
CA ASP A 309 43.80 -11.97 -33.31
C ASP A 309 45.20 -11.42 -32.94
N PRO A 310 46.22 -11.68 -33.77
CA PRO A 310 47.58 -11.17 -33.55
C PRO A 310 47.67 -9.63 -33.56
N CYS A 311 46.71 -8.94 -34.20
CA CYS A 311 46.72 -7.48 -34.29
C CYS A 311 46.29 -6.87 -32.95
N THR A 312 45.13 -7.29 -32.43
CA THR A 312 44.61 -6.81 -31.15
C THR A 312 45.45 -7.30 -29.97
N ALA A 313 46.00 -8.53 -30.04
CA ALA A 313 46.90 -9.06 -29.01
C ALA A 313 48.16 -8.20 -28.78
N SER A 314 48.65 -7.48 -29.80
CA SER A 314 49.78 -6.54 -29.65
C SER A 314 49.49 -5.37 -28.69
N SER A 315 48.20 -5.11 -28.38
CA SER A 315 47.77 -4.01 -27.51
C SER A 315 47.47 -4.42 -26.06
N LEU A 316 47.62 -5.68 -25.66
CA LEU A 316 47.35 -6.14 -24.27
C LEU A 316 48.25 -5.50 -23.20
N HIS A 317 49.42 -4.99 -23.60
CA HIS A 317 50.33 -4.22 -22.74
C HIS A 317 50.12 -2.70 -22.86
N ASN A 318 49.17 -2.23 -23.67
CA ASN A 318 48.87 -0.80 -23.85
C ASN A 318 47.99 -0.30 -22.70
N ARG A 319 48.64 0.16 -21.63
CA ARG A 319 47.96 0.66 -20.43
C ARG A 319 46.92 1.75 -20.73
N THR A 320 47.21 2.71 -21.62
CA THR A 320 46.25 3.78 -21.97
C THR A 320 45.00 3.25 -22.67
N HIS A 321 45.09 2.13 -23.39
CA HIS A 321 43.90 1.46 -23.94
C HIS A 321 43.10 0.73 -22.86
N LEU A 322 43.79 0.04 -21.94
CA LEU A 322 43.17 -0.62 -20.79
C LEU A 322 42.45 0.40 -19.88
N ASP A 323 43.14 1.45 -19.46
CA ASP A 323 42.57 2.52 -18.62
C ASP A 323 41.30 3.11 -19.29
N SER A 324 41.33 3.37 -20.61
CA SER A 324 40.17 3.88 -21.37
C SER A 324 39.00 2.88 -21.52
N LEU A 325 39.24 1.57 -21.42
CA LEU A 325 38.17 0.57 -21.38
C LEU A 325 37.60 0.45 -19.97
N LEU A 326 38.44 0.54 -18.94
CA LEU A 326 38.00 0.60 -17.54
C LEU A 326 37.11 1.82 -17.31
N ASP A 327 37.51 3.02 -17.78
CA ASP A 327 36.69 4.24 -17.70
C ASP A 327 35.30 4.09 -18.38
N LYS A 328 35.23 3.36 -19.50
CA LYS A 328 33.96 3.04 -20.19
C LYS A 328 33.07 2.10 -19.35
N MET A 329 33.67 1.20 -18.58
CA MET A 329 33.01 0.05 -17.95
C MET A 329 32.71 0.25 -16.45
N LEU A 330 33.44 1.13 -15.76
CA LEU A 330 33.24 1.50 -14.34
C LEU A 330 31.79 1.87 -13.94
N PRO A 331 30.90 2.40 -14.80
CA PRO A 331 29.49 2.62 -14.46
C PRO A 331 28.63 1.35 -14.24
N SER A 332 29.20 0.14 -14.31
CA SER A 332 28.52 -1.12 -13.96
C SER A 332 29.24 -1.84 -12.82
N ALA A 333 28.49 -2.21 -11.80
CA ALA A 333 29.01 -2.95 -10.64
C ALA A 333 29.45 -4.38 -11.03
N ILE A 334 28.97 -4.92 -12.16
CA ILE A 334 29.41 -6.22 -12.70
C ILE A 334 30.93 -6.25 -12.92
N VAL A 335 31.56 -5.11 -13.22
CA VAL A 335 32.96 -5.03 -13.63
C VAL A 335 33.91 -5.03 -12.43
N LEU A 336 33.46 -4.54 -11.27
CA LEU A 336 34.32 -4.23 -10.12
C LEU A 336 35.06 -5.45 -9.53
N PRO A 337 34.43 -6.64 -9.32
CA PRO A 337 35.16 -7.80 -8.79
C PRO A 337 36.26 -8.30 -9.74
N TYR A 338 36.06 -8.16 -11.04
CA TYR A 338 37.04 -8.55 -12.05
C TYR A 338 38.23 -7.59 -12.11
N ILE A 339 38.03 -6.27 -11.89
CA ILE A 339 39.12 -5.31 -11.69
C ILE A 339 39.90 -5.67 -10.43
N GLN A 340 39.20 -5.89 -9.32
CA GLN A 340 39.80 -6.24 -8.02
C GLN A 340 40.68 -7.49 -8.11
N VAL A 341 40.21 -8.55 -8.78
CA VAL A 341 41.00 -9.76 -9.07
C VAL A 341 42.12 -9.50 -10.08
N GLY A 342 41.88 -8.69 -11.11
CA GLY A 342 42.85 -8.37 -12.17
C GLY A 342 44.07 -7.59 -11.66
N GLU A 343 43.87 -6.59 -10.82
CA GLU A 343 44.96 -5.80 -10.22
C GLU A 343 45.78 -6.60 -9.20
N ASN A 344 45.11 -7.50 -8.45
CA ASN A 344 45.74 -8.33 -7.42
C ASN A 344 46.21 -9.70 -7.92
N LEU A 345 46.07 -10.00 -9.22
CA LEU A 345 46.30 -11.33 -9.80
C LEU A 345 47.70 -11.91 -9.51
N ILE A 346 48.73 -11.06 -9.43
CA ILE A 346 50.07 -11.49 -9.02
C ILE A 346 50.05 -12.04 -7.59
N GLY A 347 49.44 -11.32 -6.65
CA GLY A 347 49.38 -11.70 -5.24
C GLY A 347 48.56 -12.98 -5.02
N LEU A 348 47.49 -13.17 -5.78
CA LEU A 348 46.71 -14.41 -5.82
C LEU A 348 47.56 -15.59 -6.32
N LEU A 349 48.29 -15.43 -7.43
CA LEU A 349 49.16 -16.47 -7.98
C LEU A 349 50.38 -16.78 -7.08
N THR A 350 50.87 -15.81 -6.30
CA THR A 350 51.98 -16.00 -5.35
C THR A 350 51.54 -16.34 -3.92
N GLY A 351 50.24 -16.51 -3.67
CA GLY A 351 49.71 -16.83 -2.34
C GLY A 351 49.91 -15.75 -1.27
N SER A 352 50.09 -14.49 -1.68
CA SER A 352 50.26 -13.34 -0.77
C SER A 352 49.00 -12.48 -0.63
N VAL A 353 47.91 -12.87 -1.30
CA VAL A 353 46.56 -12.31 -1.18
C VAL A 353 45.61 -13.50 -1.07
N ASP A 354 44.71 -13.48 -0.09
CA ASP A 354 43.67 -14.51 0.02
C ASP A 354 42.50 -14.21 -0.94
N PRO A 355 42.06 -15.17 -1.78
CA PRO A 355 41.00 -14.93 -2.76
C PRO A 355 39.63 -14.62 -2.16
N LEU A 356 39.31 -15.13 -0.96
CA LEU A 356 38.03 -14.92 -0.31
C LEU A 356 38.01 -13.56 0.40
N ALA A 357 39.08 -13.21 1.13
CA ALA A 357 39.22 -11.87 1.68
C ALA A 357 39.10 -10.80 0.58
N LEU A 358 39.83 -10.95 -0.53
CA LEU A 358 39.85 -9.98 -1.63
C LEU A 358 38.45 -9.67 -2.22
N LEU A 359 37.52 -10.63 -2.19
CA LEU A 359 36.18 -10.53 -2.77
C LEU A 359 35.07 -10.27 -1.75
N PHE A 360 35.26 -10.63 -0.48
CA PHE A 360 34.23 -10.58 0.56
C PHE A 360 34.57 -9.68 1.76
N GLU A 361 35.75 -9.06 1.82
CA GLU A 361 36.09 -8.02 2.81
C GLU A 361 35.26 -6.74 2.59
N ASP A 362 34.99 -6.37 1.34
CA ASP A 362 33.91 -5.44 0.99
C ASP A 362 32.63 -6.22 0.68
N GLU A 363 31.74 -6.38 1.66
CA GLU A 363 30.47 -7.08 1.44
C GLU A 363 29.52 -6.38 0.43
N SER A 364 29.80 -5.12 0.05
CA SER A 364 29.01 -4.39 -0.94
C SER A 364 29.43 -4.76 -2.37
N LEU A 365 30.70 -5.11 -2.59
CA LEU A 365 31.27 -5.45 -3.89
C LEU A 365 30.49 -6.58 -4.58
N MET A 366 30.43 -7.76 -3.96
CA MET A 366 29.71 -8.91 -4.50
C MET A 366 28.18 -8.74 -4.46
N ALA A 367 27.65 -7.98 -3.49
CA ALA A 367 26.20 -7.74 -3.39
C ALA A 367 25.68 -6.82 -4.51
N ASN A 368 26.45 -5.79 -4.86
CA ASN A 368 26.17 -4.90 -5.99
C ASN A 368 26.41 -5.63 -7.32
N PHE A 369 27.49 -6.42 -7.42
CA PHE A 369 27.75 -7.31 -8.57
C PHE A 369 26.53 -8.17 -8.91
N TYR A 370 26.04 -9.00 -7.97
CA TYR A 370 24.90 -9.88 -8.24
C TYR A 370 23.61 -9.10 -8.52
N THR A 371 23.39 -7.95 -7.87
CA THR A 371 22.19 -7.13 -8.10
C THR A 371 22.19 -6.49 -9.50
N ASP A 372 23.32 -5.95 -9.96
CA ASP A 372 23.49 -5.39 -11.32
C ASP A 372 23.45 -6.50 -12.39
N LEU A 373 23.98 -7.70 -12.07
CA LEU A 373 23.96 -8.88 -12.94
C LEU A 373 22.56 -9.48 -13.14
N ILE A 374 21.74 -9.52 -12.08
CA ILE A 374 20.34 -9.98 -12.16
C ILE A 374 19.48 -8.97 -12.90
N SER A 375 19.57 -7.68 -12.53
CA SER A 375 18.72 -6.62 -13.11
C SER A 375 19.02 -6.33 -14.59
N ARG A 376 20.25 -6.57 -15.07
CA ARG A 376 20.61 -6.50 -16.51
C ARG A 376 20.37 -7.81 -17.26
N SER A 377 19.90 -8.87 -16.61
CA SER A 377 19.70 -10.16 -17.26
C SER A 377 18.49 -10.14 -18.21
N THR A 378 18.71 -10.38 -19.50
CA THR A 378 17.64 -10.53 -20.50
C THR A 378 16.73 -11.75 -20.26
N ALA A 379 17.01 -12.55 -19.24
CA ALA A 379 16.18 -13.65 -18.76
C ALA A 379 15.21 -13.24 -17.64
N LEU A 380 15.34 -12.04 -17.07
CA LEU A 380 14.55 -11.60 -15.91
C LEU A 380 13.06 -11.40 -16.24
N GLU A 381 12.70 -10.63 -17.28
CA GLU A 381 11.30 -10.43 -17.66
C GLU A 381 10.57 -11.72 -18.09
N PRO A 382 11.17 -12.62 -18.89
CA PRO A 382 10.55 -13.92 -19.17
C PRO A 382 10.36 -14.78 -17.90
N PHE A 383 11.28 -14.73 -16.94
CA PHE A 383 11.16 -15.40 -15.64
C PHE A 383 10.03 -14.79 -14.78
N ARG A 384 9.97 -13.46 -14.67
CA ARG A 384 8.88 -12.70 -14.02
C ARG A 384 7.53 -13.08 -14.64
N ARG A 385 7.41 -13.10 -15.97
CA ARG A 385 6.17 -13.47 -16.71
C ARG A 385 5.74 -14.91 -16.47
N TYR A 386 6.68 -15.86 -16.39
CA TYR A 386 6.36 -17.25 -16.08
C TYR A 386 5.81 -17.41 -14.66
N LEU A 387 6.50 -16.84 -13.66
CA LEU A 387 6.04 -16.85 -12.26
C LEU A 387 4.67 -16.16 -12.11
N ASP A 388 4.45 -15.02 -12.77
CA ASP A 388 3.21 -14.25 -12.68
C ASP A 388 1.98 -15.01 -13.23
N CYS A 389 2.19 -15.88 -14.22
CA CYS A 389 1.15 -16.81 -14.70
C CYS A 389 0.96 -18.00 -13.74
N LEU A 390 2.06 -18.53 -13.19
CA LEU A 390 2.05 -19.69 -12.29
C LEU A 390 1.30 -19.42 -10.97
N VAL A 391 1.54 -18.27 -10.31
CA VAL A 391 0.80 -17.90 -9.09
C VAL A 391 -0.65 -17.48 -9.36
N HIS A 392 -0.96 -16.96 -10.55
CA HIS A 392 -2.32 -16.61 -10.94
C HIS A 392 -3.20 -17.84 -11.16
N LYS A 393 -2.60 -18.92 -11.70
CA LYS A 393 -3.18 -20.26 -11.75
C LYS A 393 -3.40 -20.79 -10.33
N GLN A 394 -2.33 -20.89 -9.53
CA GLN A 394 -2.34 -21.46 -8.18
C GLN A 394 -1.79 -20.47 -7.13
N PRO A 395 -2.64 -19.65 -6.47
CA PRO A 395 -2.20 -18.62 -5.53
C PRO A 395 -1.86 -19.14 -4.11
N LYS A 396 -1.58 -20.44 -3.99
CA LYS A 396 -1.22 -21.16 -2.75
C LYS A 396 -0.11 -22.18 -3.03
N LEU A 397 0.93 -21.75 -3.74
CA LEU A 397 2.14 -22.54 -3.98
C LEU A 397 3.07 -22.44 -2.76
N ARG A 398 3.80 -23.53 -2.50
CA ARG A 398 4.93 -23.56 -1.55
C ARG A 398 6.24 -23.51 -2.32
N PHE A 399 7.06 -22.52 -1.99
CA PHE A 399 8.34 -22.26 -2.63
C PHE A 399 9.50 -22.72 -1.76
N LEU A 400 10.56 -23.20 -2.41
CA LEU A 400 11.90 -23.39 -1.84
C LEU A 400 12.91 -22.70 -2.76
N GLU A 401 13.67 -21.74 -2.24
CA GLU A 401 14.79 -21.11 -2.95
C GLU A 401 16.10 -21.66 -2.41
N VAL A 402 16.96 -22.18 -3.29
CA VAL A 402 18.22 -22.87 -2.94
C VAL A 402 19.39 -22.05 -3.44
N GLY A 403 20.26 -21.62 -2.52
CA GLY A 403 21.38 -20.70 -2.82
C GLY A 403 20.95 -19.24 -2.84
N ALA A 404 19.95 -18.86 -2.02
CA ALA A 404 19.35 -17.52 -2.04
C ALA A 404 20.32 -16.39 -1.62
N TRP A 405 21.44 -16.72 -0.96
CA TRP A 405 22.50 -15.79 -0.58
C TRP A 405 21.97 -14.57 0.21
N THR A 406 22.23 -13.32 -0.21
CA THR A 406 21.62 -12.11 0.41
C THR A 406 20.25 -11.74 -0.19
N GLY A 407 19.55 -12.66 -0.86
CA GLY A 407 18.18 -12.50 -1.33
C GLY A 407 17.98 -11.61 -2.56
N SER A 408 18.99 -11.44 -3.42
CA SER A 408 18.87 -10.59 -4.62
C SER A 408 17.85 -11.13 -5.64
N THR A 409 17.78 -12.46 -5.83
CA THR A 409 16.75 -13.10 -6.66
C THR A 409 15.43 -13.24 -5.91
N THR A 410 15.47 -13.39 -4.58
CA THR A 410 14.26 -13.38 -3.72
C THR A 410 13.47 -12.07 -3.85
N VAL A 411 14.13 -10.90 -3.87
CA VAL A 411 13.45 -9.60 -4.13
C VAL A 411 12.67 -9.65 -5.45
N GLU A 412 13.29 -10.19 -6.50
CA GLU A 412 12.69 -10.32 -7.82
C GLU A 412 11.48 -11.25 -7.83
N ILE A 413 11.58 -12.40 -7.15
CA ILE A 413 10.49 -13.37 -7.00
C ILE A 413 9.33 -12.76 -6.20
N LEU A 414 9.62 -12.13 -5.05
CA LEU A 414 8.61 -11.52 -4.18
C LEU A 414 7.92 -10.32 -4.86
N SER A 415 8.60 -9.56 -5.72
CA SER A 415 7.96 -8.51 -6.53
C SER A 415 6.81 -9.05 -7.42
N VAL A 416 6.86 -10.34 -7.77
CA VAL A 416 5.85 -11.04 -8.56
C VAL A 416 4.86 -11.81 -7.68
N ILE A 417 5.28 -12.47 -6.60
CA ILE A 417 4.39 -13.35 -5.81
C ILE A 417 3.76 -12.68 -4.58
N ASP A 418 4.37 -11.62 -4.05
CA ASP A 418 3.88 -10.88 -2.88
C ASP A 418 3.21 -9.55 -3.26
N LYS A 419 2.10 -9.65 -4.01
CA LYS A 419 1.36 -8.47 -4.48
C LYS A 419 0.49 -7.89 -3.35
N ILE A 420 1.07 -6.93 -2.63
CA ILE A 420 0.46 -6.10 -1.55
C ILE A 420 -0.97 -5.61 -1.89
N GLU A 421 -1.28 -5.40 -3.18
CA GLU A 421 -2.62 -5.01 -3.67
C GLU A 421 -3.74 -6.05 -3.45
N SER A 422 -3.42 -7.34 -3.33
CA SER A 422 -4.41 -8.44 -3.39
C SER A 422 -4.20 -9.57 -2.37
N ALA A 423 -3.29 -9.36 -1.40
CA ALA A 423 -2.70 -10.36 -0.49
C ALA A 423 -1.72 -11.33 -1.18
N PRO A 424 -0.77 -11.93 -0.44
CA PRO A 424 0.34 -12.70 -1.02
C PRO A 424 -0.15 -13.98 -1.70
N CYS A 425 0.30 -14.22 -2.94
CA CYS A 425 -0.13 -15.33 -3.80
C CYS A 425 0.67 -16.63 -3.58
N PHE A 426 1.13 -16.87 -2.35
CA PHE A 426 1.87 -18.05 -1.94
C PHE A 426 1.49 -18.48 -0.50
N GLU A 427 1.64 -19.77 -0.20
CA GLU A 427 1.35 -20.33 1.12
C GLU A 427 2.56 -20.20 2.06
N SER A 428 3.74 -20.61 1.60
CA SER A 428 5.01 -20.50 2.33
C SER A 428 6.20 -20.37 1.37
N TYR A 429 7.30 -19.81 1.87
CA TYR A 429 8.55 -19.61 1.15
C TYR A 429 9.74 -19.99 2.03
N ASP A 430 10.41 -21.10 1.76
CA ASP A 430 11.64 -21.47 2.45
C ASP A 430 12.83 -20.85 1.71
N PHE A 431 13.41 -19.80 2.30
CA PHE A 431 14.66 -19.16 1.90
C PHE A 431 15.83 -19.99 2.42
N THR A 432 16.67 -20.53 1.52
CA THR A 432 17.77 -21.41 1.94
C THR A 432 19.12 -21.12 1.30
N ASP A 433 20.16 -21.30 2.11
CA ASP A 433 21.57 -21.21 1.75
C ASP A 433 22.35 -22.30 2.53
N VAL A 434 23.57 -22.62 2.09
CA VAL A 434 24.46 -23.56 2.79
C VAL A 434 25.07 -22.94 4.06
N SER A 435 25.06 -21.60 4.16
CA SER A 435 25.55 -20.85 5.34
C SER A 435 24.48 -19.89 5.88
N PRO A 436 24.26 -19.81 7.20
CA PRO A 436 23.34 -18.83 7.79
C PRO A 436 23.87 -17.38 7.74
N ALA A 437 25.13 -17.16 7.34
CA ALA A 437 25.80 -15.86 7.40
C ALA A 437 25.05 -14.74 6.65
N PHE A 438 24.31 -15.07 5.59
CA PHE A 438 23.61 -14.08 4.77
C PHE A 438 22.17 -13.78 5.24
N PHE A 439 21.65 -14.50 6.24
CA PHE A 439 20.24 -14.43 6.61
C PHE A 439 19.81 -13.09 7.23
N GLU A 440 20.63 -12.46 8.09
CA GLU A 440 20.26 -11.15 8.65
C GLU A 440 20.21 -10.07 7.56
N LYS A 441 21.21 -10.07 6.66
CA LYS A 441 21.27 -9.16 5.50
C LYS A 441 20.11 -9.38 4.53
N ALA A 442 19.68 -10.63 4.36
CA ALA A 442 18.46 -10.97 3.61
C ALA A 442 17.19 -10.43 4.30
N LYS A 443 17.01 -10.64 5.62
CA LYS A 443 15.87 -10.08 6.37
C LYS A 443 15.78 -8.55 6.22
N THR A 444 16.91 -7.84 6.32
CA THR A 444 16.96 -6.39 6.11
C THR A 444 16.58 -5.98 4.69
N LYS A 445 17.01 -6.75 3.67
CA LYS A 445 16.73 -6.46 2.24
C LYS A 445 15.29 -6.78 1.83
N LEU A 446 14.68 -7.81 2.41
CA LEU A 446 13.33 -8.26 2.08
C LEU A 446 12.25 -7.53 2.90
N GLY A 447 12.53 -7.24 4.17
CA GLY A 447 11.62 -6.51 5.06
C GLY A 447 10.59 -7.40 5.76
N HIS A 448 9.49 -6.80 6.21
CA HIS A 448 8.47 -7.49 6.99
C HIS A 448 7.38 -8.11 6.09
N HIS A 449 7.31 -9.44 6.10
CA HIS A 449 6.21 -10.24 5.56
C HIS A 449 5.49 -10.97 6.70
N ASP A 450 4.25 -11.43 6.49
CA ASP A 450 3.37 -12.05 7.51
C ASP A 450 3.83 -13.46 7.97
N ASN A 451 5.06 -13.61 8.45
CA ASN A 451 5.70 -14.86 8.88
C ASN A 451 5.68 -16.00 7.82
N ARG A 452 5.45 -15.69 6.54
CA ARG A 452 5.39 -16.68 5.44
C ARG A 452 6.75 -17.09 4.88
N ILE A 453 7.82 -16.39 5.27
CA ILE A 453 9.20 -16.66 4.82
C ILE A 453 9.99 -17.33 5.96
N SER A 454 10.45 -18.56 5.73
CA SER A 454 11.32 -19.30 6.64
C SER A 454 12.77 -19.17 6.19
N TYR A 455 13.69 -18.77 7.08
CA TYR A 455 15.13 -18.78 6.79
C TYR A 455 15.74 -20.07 7.34
N ARG A 456 16.30 -20.93 6.47
CA ARG A 456 16.79 -22.27 6.86
C ARG A 456 18.09 -22.63 6.16
N VAL A 457 19.02 -23.26 6.88
CA VAL A 457 20.24 -23.82 6.26
C VAL A 457 19.87 -25.06 5.45
N PHE A 458 20.41 -25.19 4.24
CA PHE A 458 20.24 -26.36 3.37
C PHE A 458 21.50 -26.62 2.54
N ASN A 459 22.11 -27.80 2.73
CA ASN A 459 23.12 -28.33 1.82
C ASN A 459 22.47 -29.29 0.81
N ILE A 460 22.41 -28.86 -0.45
CA ILE A 460 21.89 -29.64 -1.58
C ILE A 460 22.71 -30.91 -1.90
N GLU A 461 23.96 -31.03 -1.42
CA GLU A 461 24.76 -32.27 -1.57
C GLU A 461 24.34 -33.38 -0.60
N GLU A 462 23.70 -33.04 0.52
CA GLU A 462 23.31 -33.96 1.58
C GLU A 462 21.83 -34.36 1.47
N ASP A 463 21.44 -35.46 2.12
CA ASP A 463 20.05 -35.91 2.14
C ASP A 463 19.16 -34.80 2.74
N PRO A 464 18.15 -34.29 2.02
CA PRO A 464 17.31 -33.22 2.53
C PRO A 464 16.40 -33.68 3.69
N LEU A 465 16.08 -34.97 3.78
CA LEU A 465 15.21 -35.52 4.81
C LEU A 465 15.91 -35.55 6.17
N THR A 466 17.21 -35.83 6.20
CA THR A 466 18.02 -35.74 7.44
C THR A 466 18.22 -34.30 7.91
N GLN A 467 18.17 -33.34 6.98
CA GLN A 467 18.18 -31.89 7.25
C GLN A 467 16.80 -31.33 7.68
N GLY A 468 15.80 -32.20 7.86
CA GLY A 468 14.46 -31.81 8.33
C GLY A 468 13.58 -31.16 7.28
N PHE A 469 13.85 -31.36 5.99
CA PHE A 469 12.91 -31.04 4.91
C PHE A 469 11.98 -32.24 4.67
N ALA A 470 10.76 -31.99 4.21
CA ALA A 470 9.75 -33.03 4.00
C ALA A 470 9.72 -33.51 2.54
N GLU A 471 9.59 -34.82 2.32
CA GLU A 471 9.44 -35.40 0.99
C GLU A 471 8.18 -34.86 0.29
N SER A 472 8.29 -34.53 -0.99
CA SER A 472 7.20 -34.09 -1.87
C SER A 472 6.36 -32.94 -1.26
N HIS A 473 7.04 -31.96 -0.63
CA HIS A 473 6.41 -30.85 0.09
C HIS A 473 6.19 -29.59 -0.77
N TYR A 474 7.13 -29.28 -1.67
CA TYR A 474 7.14 -28.00 -2.40
C TYR A 474 6.48 -28.13 -3.76
N ASP A 475 5.75 -27.10 -4.18
CA ASP A 475 5.14 -27.02 -5.51
C ASP A 475 6.10 -26.41 -6.53
N VAL A 476 6.96 -25.49 -6.06
CA VAL A 476 8.01 -24.84 -6.85
C VAL A 476 9.33 -24.91 -6.08
N ILE A 477 10.38 -25.37 -6.75
CA ILE A 477 11.77 -25.24 -6.29
C ILE A 477 12.50 -24.33 -7.27
N ILE A 478 13.20 -23.32 -6.75
CA ILE A 478 14.02 -22.39 -7.53
C ILE A 478 15.47 -22.59 -7.11
N ALA A 479 16.33 -22.89 -8.07
CA ALA A 479 17.77 -23.01 -7.89
C ALA A 479 18.44 -22.01 -8.85
N ASP A 480 19.02 -20.94 -8.28
CA ASP A 480 19.65 -19.87 -9.05
C ASP A 480 21.16 -19.87 -8.79
N ASN A 481 21.93 -20.10 -9.85
CA ASN A 481 23.39 -20.08 -9.88
C ASN A 481 24.04 -20.86 -8.71
N VAL A 482 23.57 -22.10 -8.48
CA VAL A 482 23.95 -22.91 -7.31
C VAL A 482 24.42 -24.31 -7.69
N LEU A 483 23.95 -24.87 -8.82
CA LEU A 483 24.33 -26.22 -9.25
C LEU A 483 25.77 -26.26 -9.76
N HIS A 484 26.30 -25.14 -10.27
CA HIS A 484 27.69 -25.05 -10.73
C HIS A 484 28.71 -25.28 -9.60
N ALA A 485 28.34 -24.98 -8.35
CA ALA A 485 29.22 -25.07 -7.18
C ALA A 485 29.31 -26.50 -6.61
N THR A 486 28.33 -27.36 -6.87
CA THR A 486 28.21 -28.66 -6.18
C THR A 486 29.20 -29.70 -6.72
N ARG A 487 29.58 -30.63 -5.84
CA ARG A 487 30.50 -31.73 -6.13
C ARG A 487 29.95 -32.71 -7.15
N ASN A 488 28.64 -32.97 -7.13
CA ASN A 488 27.94 -33.92 -7.99
C ASN A 488 26.51 -33.44 -8.32
N ILE A 489 26.33 -32.94 -9.55
CA ILE A 489 25.06 -32.36 -10.01
C ILE A 489 23.93 -33.41 -10.09
N ASP A 490 24.21 -34.65 -10.48
CA ASP A 490 23.18 -35.72 -10.51
C ASP A 490 22.63 -36.02 -9.11
N ALA A 491 23.48 -35.97 -8.07
CA ALA A 491 23.06 -36.14 -6.68
C ALA A 491 22.24 -34.94 -6.19
N SER A 492 22.69 -33.72 -6.48
CA SER A 492 21.95 -32.48 -6.16
C SER A 492 20.55 -32.47 -6.80
N LEU A 493 20.44 -32.83 -8.08
CA LEU A 493 19.16 -32.93 -8.80
C LEU A 493 18.27 -34.05 -8.25
N HIS A 494 18.84 -35.17 -7.78
CA HIS A 494 18.08 -36.22 -7.09
C HIS A 494 17.45 -35.70 -5.80
N ASN A 495 18.22 -34.98 -4.97
CA ASN A 495 17.75 -34.41 -3.71
C ASN A 495 16.61 -33.40 -3.93
N LEU A 496 16.73 -32.48 -4.90
CA LEU A 496 15.64 -31.56 -5.24
C LEU A 496 14.38 -32.30 -5.73
N LYS A 497 14.55 -33.37 -6.53
CA LYS A 497 13.42 -34.18 -7.01
C LYS A 497 12.64 -34.86 -5.87
N MET A 498 13.30 -35.25 -4.77
CA MET A 498 12.61 -35.81 -3.59
C MET A 498 11.71 -34.79 -2.90
N LEU A 499 12.13 -33.53 -2.84
CA LEU A 499 11.39 -32.44 -2.19
C LEU A 499 10.21 -31.91 -3.02
N LEU A 500 10.26 -32.07 -4.34
CA LEU A 500 9.26 -31.55 -5.28
C LEU A 500 8.03 -32.45 -5.38
N LYS A 501 6.83 -31.91 -5.25
CA LYS A 501 5.55 -32.62 -5.46
C LYS A 501 5.46 -33.26 -6.86
N PRO A 502 4.65 -34.31 -7.07
CA PRO A 502 4.23 -34.73 -8.42
C PRO A 502 3.62 -33.55 -9.19
N LYS A 503 3.99 -33.37 -10.46
CA LYS A 503 3.69 -32.18 -11.29
C LYS A 503 4.27 -30.83 -10.80
N GLY A 504 5.06 -30.82 -9.72
CA GLY A 504 5.76 -29.61 -9.27
C GLY A 504 6.80 -29.13 -10.28
N GLN A 505 7.13 -27.84 -10.21
CA GLN A 505 8.10 -27.18 -11.08
C GLN A 505 9.46 -27.01 -10.39
N LEU A 506 10.53 -27.49 -11.04
CA LEU A 506 11.91 -27.11 -10.73
C LEU A 506 12.35 -26.06 -11.77
N ILE A 507 12.66 -24.86 -11.30
CA ILE A 507 13.18 -23.77 -12.13
C ILE A 507 14.67 -23.63 -11.83
N LEU A 508 15.50 -23.92 -12.84
CA LEU A 508 16.95 -23.72 -12.79
C LEU A 508 17.28 -22.42 -13.51
N LYS A 509 17.99 -21.49 -12.87
CA LYS A 509 18.53 -20.26 -13.49
C LYS A 509 20.05 -20.32 -13.40
N GLU A 510 20.74 -20.45 -14.53
CA GLU A 510 22.17 -20.80 -14.58
C GLU A 510 22.86 -20.15 -15.79
N MET A 511 24.19 -20.06 -15.76
CA MET A 511 25.00 -19.56 -16.87
C MET A 511 25.28 -20.65 -17.92
N ILE A 512 24.48 -20.68 -18.99
CA ILE A 512 24.55 -21.75 -20.00
C ILE A 512 25.64 -21.57 -21.07
N THR A 513 26.17 -20.35 -21.26
CA THR A 513 27.18 -20.05 -22.29
C THR A 513 28.30 -19.17 -21.71
N PRO A 514 29.27 -19.76 -20.99
CA PRO A 514 30.45 -19.03 -20.54
C PRO A 514 31.37 -18.69 -21.73
N ARG A 515 31.53 -17.40 -22.05
CA ARG A 515 32.67 -16.95 -22.85
C ARG A 515 33.97 -17.20 -22.09
N LYS A 516 35.06 -17.45 -22.82
CA LYS A 516 36.24 -18.16 -22.30
C LYS A 516 36.92 -17.51 -21.09
N LEU A 517 36.86 -16.18 -20.91
CA LEU A 517 37.71 -15.46 -19.94
C LEU A 517 37.04 -15.05 -18.62
N LEU A 518 35.71 -15.12 -18.49
CA LEU A 518 35.00 -14.78 -17.25
C LEU A 518 35.29 -15.74 -16.08
N ARG A 519 35.91 -16.90 -16.36
CA ARG A 519 36.38 -17.90 -15.36
C ARG A 519 37.50 -17.41 -14.42
N LEU A 520 37.86 -16.13 -14.44
CA LEU A 520 38.92 -15.59 -13.55
C LEU A 520 38.53 -15.50 -12.07
N VAL A 521 37.24 -15.73 -11.75
CA VAL A 521 36.67 -15.67 -10.39
C VAL A 521 36.01 -17.01 -9.98
N GLU A 522 35.72 -17.90 -10.94
CA GLU A 522 34.78 -19.02 -10.76
C GLU A 522 35.42 -20.39 -11.03
N SER A 523 34.96 -21.42 -10.31
CA SER A 523 35.62 -22.74 -10.31
C SER A 523 35.43 -23.54 -11.62
N ARG A 524 36.37 -24.46 -11.86
CA ARG A 524 36.63 -25.14 -13.15
C ARG A 524 35.58 -26.20 -13.57
N ARG A 525 34.31 -26.07 -13.18
CA ARG A 525 33.24 -27.07 -13.47
C ARG A 525 32.46 -26.69 -14.73
N GLU A 526 32.24 -27.65 -15.63
CA GLU A 526 31.65 -27.39 -16.96
C GLU A 526 30.16 -27.74 -17.03
N ILE A 527 29.30 -26.72 -16.90
CA ILE A 527 27.83 -26.83 -17.02
C ILE A 527 27.38 -27.28 -18.43
N GLN A 528 28.30 -27.37 -19.41
CA GLN A 528 28.01 -27.89 -20.75
C GLN A 528 27.47 -29.33 -20.76
N ASP A 529 27.67 -30.12 -19.70
CA ASP A 529 27.07 -31.45 -19.58
C ASP A 529 25.61 -31.43 -19.08
N CYS A 530 25.14 -30.36 -18.42
CA CYS A 530 23.71 -30.18 -18.12
C CYS A 530 22.87 -29.98 -19.40
N ALA A 531 23.46 -29.36 -20.44
CA ALA A 531 22.83 -29.21 -21.76
C ALA A 531 22.82 -30.53 -22.58
N LYS A 532 23.65 -31.51 -22.24
CA LYS A 532 23.73 -32.82 -22.92
C LYS A 532 22.91 -33.87 -22.19
N LYS A 533 21.57 -33.81 -22.28
CA LYS A 533 20.59 -34.79 -21.72
C LYS A 533 21.17 -35.69 -20.59
N PRO A 534 21.28 -35.17 -19.34
CA PRO A 534 21.77 -35.96 -18.22
C PRO A 534 21.00 -37.28 -18.11
N ARG A 535 21.74 -38.39 -17.99
CA ARG A 535 21.22 -39.75 -18.23
C ARG A 535 20.06 -40.13 -17.30
N TYR A 536 19.95 -39.47 -16.14
CA TYR A 536 18.88 -39.64 -15.16
C TYR A 536 17.63 -38.76 -15.40
N LEU A 537 17.76 -37.61 -16.06
CA LEU A 537 16.62 -36.73 -16.33
C LEU A 537 15.73 -37.30 -17.45
N SER A 538 16.33 -37.93 -18.46
CA SER A 538 15.63 -38.41 -19.67
C SER A 538 14.57 -39.50 -19.47
N GLU A 539 14.46 -40.07 -18.27
CA GLU A 539 13.46 -41.10 -17.95
C GLU A 539 12.33 -40.61 -17.02
N THR A 540 12.44 -39.43 -16.39
CA THR A 540 11.49 -39.01 -15.33
C THR A 540 11.15 -37.51 -15.25
N VAL A 541 11.66 -36.69 -16.17
CA VAL A 541 11.45 -35.24 -16.20
C VAL A 541 11.25 -34.77 -17.64
N GLU A 542 10.20 -33.98 -17.89
CA GLU A 542 9.97 -33.34 -19.19
C GLU A 542 10.51 -31.90 -19.20
N TRP A 543 11.08 -31.50 -20.34
CA TRP A 543 11.54 -30.14 -20.60
C TRP A 543 10.33 -29.30 -21.03
N VAL A 544 10.05 -28.23 -20.30
CA VAL A 544 8.87 -27.37 -20.54
C VAL A 544 9.19 -26.25 -21.54
N THR A 545 10.44 -25.82 -21.60
CA THR A 545 10.98 -24.78 -22.49
C THR A 545 12.24 -25.28 -23.20
N SER A 546 12.55 -24.73 -24.37
CA SER A 546 13.88 -24.86 -24.98
C SER A 546 14.93 -24.10 -24.16
N PRO A 547 16.23 -24.45 -24.24
CA PRO A 547 17.30 -23.59 -23.75
C PRO A 547 17.26 -22.26 -24.51
N CYS A 548 16.85 -21.17 -23.84
CA CYS A 548 16.48 -19.92 -24.49
C CYS A 548 17.69 -19.00 -24.76
N TRP A 549 18.68 -19.49 -25.52
CA TRP A 549 20.01 -18.93 -25.85
C TRP A 549 20.20 -17.39 -25.77
N CYS A 550 20.24 -16.85 -24.55
CA CYS A 550 20.93 -15.60 -24.28
C CYS A 550 22.44 -15.89 -24.15
N HIS A 551 23.28 -14.92 -24.50
CA HIS A 551 24.72 -15.10 -24.65
C HIS A 551 25.50 -15.30 -23.33
N THR A 552 24.81 -15.30 -22.18
CA THR A 552 25.39 -15.56 -20.84
C THR A 552 24.45 -16.36 -19.94
N TRP A 553 23.22 -15.88 -19.71
CA TRP A 553 22.26 -16.43 -18.73
C TRP A 553 21.02 -17.05 -19.35
N SER A 554 20.47 -18.12 -18.79
CA SER A 554 19.16 -18.66 -19.15
C SER A 554 18.50 -19.38 -17.98
N PHE A 555 17.20 -19.62 -18.06
CA PHE A 555 16.52 -20.54 -17.17
C PHE A 555 15.95 -21.75 -17.93
N VAL A 556 15.79 -22.86 -17.21
CA VAL A 556 15.22 -24.12 -17.69
C VAL A 556 14.14 -24.54 -16.70
N ILE A 557 12.96 -24.85 -17.22
CA ILE A 557 11.81 -25.32 -16.41
C ILE A 557 11.64 -26.82 -16.61
N LEU A 558 11.60 -27.54 -15.49
CA LEU A 558 11.58 -28.99 -15.39
C LEU A 558 10.39 -29.44 -14.54
N THR A 559 9.46 -30.21 -15.10
CA THR A 559 8.30 -30.73 -14.35
C THR A 559 8.53 -32.18 -13.88
N ARG A 560 8.24 -32.48 -12.61
CA ARG A 560 8.29 -33.87 -12.08
C ARG A 560 7.15 -34.71 -12.68
N VAL A 561 7.49 -35.63 -13.60
CA VAL A 561 6.54 -36.55 -14.22
C VAL A 561 6.02 -37.56 -13.18
N HIS A 562 4.79 -38.04 -13.38
CA HIS A 562 4.19 -39.09 -12.56
C HIS A 562 4.90 -40.43 -12.77
N ASP A 563 5.20 -41.15 -11.69
CA ASP A 563 5.52 -42.58 -11.80
C ASP A 563 4.29 -43.32 -12.38
N GLN A 564 4.42 -43.88 -13.59
CA GLN A 564 3.36 -44.64 -14.25
C GLN A 564 3.18 -46.04 -13.62
N ARG A 565 2.66 -46.10 -12.40
CA ARG A 565 2.15 -47.33 -11.79
C ARG A 565 0.81 -47.08 -11.09
N ASN A 566 -0.21 -47.81 -11.56
CA ASN A 566 -1.54 -47.99 -10.96
C ASN A 566 -2.58 -46.85 -11.15
N GLY A 567 -3.14 -46.78 -12.36
CA GLY A 567 -4.55 -47.14 -12.58
C GLY A 567 -5.68 -46.20 -12.12
N HIS A 568 -6.12 -45.33 -13.03
CA HIS A 568 -7.52 -44.86 -13.09
C HIS A 568 -7.98 -44.71 -14.55
N HIS A 569 -8.51 -45.79 -15.14
CA HIS A 569 -9.05 -45.83 -16.52
C HIS A 569 -10.52 -46.33 -16.58
N ASP A 570 -11.31 -46.08 -15.54
CA ASP A 570 -12.73 -46.46 -15.44
C ASP A 570 -13.72 -45.34 -15.84
N LYS A 571 -13.25 -44.23 -16.41
CA LYS A 571 -14.11 -43.17 -16.97
C LYS A 571 -14.01 -43.16 -18.49
N ALA A 572 -15.16 -43.07 -19.17
CA ALA A 572 -15.22 -42.92 -20.61
C ALA A 572 -14.56 -41.59 -21.04
N PRO A 573 -13.76 -41.57 -22.13
CA PRO A 573 -13.08 -40.37 -22.58
C PRO A 573 -14.07 -39.25 -22.97
N PRO A 574 -13.68 -37.97 -22.78
CA PRO A 574 -14.55 -36.84 -23.02
C PRO A 574 -14.77 -36.58 -24.52
N ILE A 575 -15.92 -35.98 -24.84
CA ILE A 575 -16.22 -35.49 -26.18
C ILE A 575 -15.91 -34.00 -26.26
N ILE A 576 -15.11 -33.59 -27.25
CA ILE A 576 -14.71 -32.21 -27.49
C ILE A 576 -15.55 -31.65 -28.65
N ILE A 577 -16.33 -30.61 -28.40
CA ILE A 577 -17.18 -29.95 -29.40
C ILE A 577 -16.58 -28.60 -29.76
N TYR A 578 -16.34 -28.37 -31.06
CA TYR A 578 -15.72 -27.16 -31.59
C TYR A 578 -16.46 -26.64 -32.83
N ASP A 579 -16.35 -25.35 -33.12
CA ASP A 579 -16.81 -24.82 -34.40
C ASP A 579 -15.83 -25.21 -35.53
N PRO A 580 -16.25 -26.00 -36.54
CA PRO A 580 -15.43 -26.28 -37.71
C PRO A 580 -15.09 -25.06 -38.58
N SER A 581 -15.61 -23.86 -38.33
CA SER A 581 -15.11 -22.63 -38.98
C SER A 581 -13.84 -22.06 -38.33
N SER A 582 -13.61 -22.36 -37.05
CA SER A 582 -12.47 -21.83 -36.28
C SER A 582 -11.23 -22.70 -36.44
N ASP A 583 -10.23 -22.22 -37.18
CA ASP A 583 -8.91 -22.86 -37.29
C ASP A 583 -8.27 -23.12 -35.92
N LEU A 584 -8.45 -22.19 -34.99
CA LEU A 584 -7.89 -22.28 -33.66
C LEU A 584 -8.62 -23.31 -32.80
N GLN A 585 -9.96 -23.37 -32.77
CA GLN A 585 -10.64 -24.43 -32.02
C GLN A 585 -10.38 -25.82 -32.64
N ARG A 586 -10.19 -25.91 -33.98
CA ARG A 586 -9.68 -27.13 -34.64
C ARG A 586 -8.30 -27.54 -34.11
N GLN A 587 -7.38 -26.59 -33.93
CA GLN A 587 -6.05 -26.83 -33.36
C GLN A 587 -6.12 -27.19 -31.86
N THR A 588 -6.91 -26.46 -31.06
CA THR A 588 -7.10 -26.73 -29.62
C THR A 588 -7.69 -28.12 -29.38
N ALA A 589 -8.73 -28.51 -30.12
CA ALA A 589 -9.32 -29.84 -30.00
C ALA A 589 -8.31 -30.96 -30.34
N ARG A 590 -7.48 -30.76 -31.37
CA ARG A 590 -6.37 -31.65 -31.71
C ARG A 590 -5.29 -31.68 -30.63
N GLY A 591 -4.92 -30.53 -30.07
CA GLY A 591 -3.94 -30.43 -28.98
C GLY A 591 -4.38 -31.21 -27.74
N ILE A 592 -5.66 -31.08 -27.35
CA ILE A 592 -6.27 -31.87 -26.27
C ILE A 592 -6.23 -33.36 -26.62
N CYS A 593 -6.67 -33.76 -27.82
CA CYS A 593 -6.62 -35.17 -28.26
C CYS A 593 -5.19 -35.74 -28.16
N ASN A 594 -4.21 -35.07 -28.76
CA ASN A 594 -2.82 -35.51 -28.77
C ASN A 594 -2.23 -35.62 -27.36
N ARG A 595 -2.45 -34.62 -26.51
CA ARG A 595 -1.87 -34.57 -25.15
C ARG A 595 -2.43 -35.64 -24.21
N PHE A 596 -3.72 -35.99 -24.36
CA PHE A 596 -4.37 -37.02 -23.55
C PHE A 596 -4.43 -38.40 -24.23
N GLY A 597 -3.75 -38.58 -25.38
CA GLY A 597 -3.73 -39.85 -26.11
C GLY A 597 -5.08 -40.29 -26.69
N LEU A 598 -6.00 -39.34 -26.92
CA LEU A 598 -7.34 -39.58 -27.44
C LEU A 598 -7.34 -39.57 -28.98
N SER A 599 -8.20 -40.38 -29.58
CA SER A 599 -8.48 -40.33 -31.03
C SER A 599 -9.10 -38.98 -31.43
N GLU A 600 -8.77 -38.45 -32.62
CA GLU A 600 -9.50 -37.30 -33.22
C GLU A 600 -11.01 -37.58 -33.37
N ALA A 601 -11.46 -38.83 -33.32
CA ALA A 601 -12.88 -39.18 -33.32
C ALA A 601 -13.65 -38.66 -32.08
N TYR A 602 -12.95 -38.25 -31.00
CA TYR A 602 -13.55 -37.57 -29.85
C TYR A 602 -13.69 -36.06 -30.06
N ALA A 603 -13.03 -35.48 -31.07
CA ALA A 603 -13.18 -34.10 -31.48
C ALA A 603 -14.29 -33.99 -32.54
N ILE A 604 -15.51 -33.69 -32.09
CA ILE A 604 -16.70 -33.60 -32.94
C ILE A 604 -16.87 -32.16 -33.46
N PRO A 605 -16.78 -31.91 -34.78
CA PRO A 605 -17.11 -30.61 -35.34
C PRO A 605 -18.62 -30.35 -35.22
N TYR A 606 -19.01 -29.25 -34.57
CA TYR A 606 -20.41 -28.86 -34.49
C TYR A 606 -20.96 -28.48 -35.87
N LYS A 607 -21.90 -29.27 -36.39
CA LYS A 607 -22.64 -29.00 -37.63
C LYS A 607 -24.13 -28.89 -37.30
N SER A 608 -24.74 -27.78 -37.69
CA SER A 608 -26.10 -27.32 -37.31
C SER A 608 -27.27 -28.14 -37.88
N GLU A 609 -27.04 -29.40 -38.25
CA GLU A 609 -28.04 -30.29 -38.86
C GLU A 609 -28.01 -31.71 -38.27
N GLN A 610 -26.87 -32.15 -37.70
CA GLN A 610 -26.74 -33.47 -37.05
C GLN A 610 -25.67 -33.45 -35.95
N VAL A 611 -26.07 -33.19 -34.70
CA VAL A 611 -25.29 -33.65 -33.53
C VAL A 611 -25.50 -35.16 -33.41
N HIS A 612 -24.50 -35.95 -33.82
CA HIS A 612 -24.49 -37.38 -33.55
C HIS A 612 -24.26 -37.64 -32.04
N THR A 613 -25.35 -37.64 -31.28
CA THR A 613 -25.36 -38.10 -29.88
C THR A 613 -24.93 -39.57 -29.81
N PRO A 614 -23.94 -39.93 -28.98
CA PRO A 614 -23.51 -41.32 -28.82
C PRO A 614 -24.66 -42.18 -28.31
N THR A 615 -24.99 -43.26 -29.01
CA THR A 615 -26.08 -44.17 -28.64
C THR A 615 -25.67 -45.17 -27.54
N ARG A 616 -24.93 -44.72 -26.52
CA ARG A 616 -24.48 -45.54 -25.38
C ARG A 616 -25.07 -45.05 -24.06
N SER A 617 -25.24 -45.99 -23.14
CA SER A 617 -25.88 -45.85 -21.83
C SER A 617 -25.08 -45.08 -20.78
N ASP A 618 -23.82 -44.77 -21.08
CA ASP A 618 -22.82 -44.40 -20.08
C ASP A 618 -22.52 -42.90 -20.21
N THR A 619 -22.71 -42.15 -19.13
CA THR A 619 -22.73 -40.68 -19.15
C THR A 619 -21.32 -40.12 -19.37
N GLN A 620 -21.03 -39.70 -20.60
CA GLN A 620 -19.74 -39.14 -20.98
C GLN A 620 -19.57 -37.69 -20.51
N SER A 621 -18.32 -37.29 -20.28
CA SER A 621 -17.95 -35.88 -20.07
C SER A 621 -17.86 -35.12 -21.39
N CYS A 622 -18.15 -33.82 -21.37
CA CYS A 622 -18.08 -32.97 -22.56
C CYS A 622 -17.21 -31.72 -22.33
N ILE A 623 -16.48 -31.31 -23.37
CA ILE A 623 -15.67 -30.09 -23.44
C ILE A 623 -16.20 -29.27 -24.61
N VAL A 624 -16.75 -28.07 -24.36
CA VAL A 624 -17.26 -27.18 -25.42
C VAL A 624 -16.29 -26.02 -25.61
N LEU A 625 -15.71 -25.93 -26.81
CA LEU A 625 -14.76 -24.87 -27.18
C LEU A 625 -15.44 -23.62 -27.78
N MET A 626 -16.73 -23.71 -28.14
CA MET A 626 -17.50 -22.61 -28.73
C MET A 626 -17.89 -21.58 -27.67
N GLY A 627 -17.36 -20.37 -27.75
CA GLY A 627 -17.65 -19.28 -26.83
C GLY A 627 -19.03 -18.67 -27.07
N MET A 628 -19.76 -18.34 -25.99
CA MET A 628 -21.12 -17.73 -26.07
C MET A 628 -21.16 -16.35 -26.75
N ASN A 629 -20.00 -15.84 -27.16
CA ASN A 629 -19.78 -14.58 -27.89
C ASN A 629 -19.49 -14.78 -29.40
N GLU A 630 -19.81 -15.94 -29.96
CA GLU A 630 -19.75 -16.24 -31.40
C GLU A 630 -21.11 -16.01 -32.10
N GLU A 631 -21.11 -15.78 -33.41
CA GLU A 631 -22.30 -15.32 -34.16
C GLU A 631 -23.52 -16.25 -34.08
N ARG A 632 -23.28 -17.56 -33.89
CA ARG A 632 -24.35 -18.57 -33.77
C ARG A 632 -25.15 -18.45 -32.48
N TRP A 633 -24.63 -17.79 -31.45
CA TRP A 633 -25.35 -17.55 -30.19
C TRP A 633 -26.29 -16.35 -30.27
N TRP A 634 -26.07 -15.38 -31.17
CA TRP A 634 -27.06 -14.34 -31.45
C TRP A 634 -28.25 -14.92 -32.26
N ASN A 635 -27.94 -15.68 -33.30
CA ASN A 635 -28.91 -16.26 -34.24
C ASN A 635 -29.30 -17.70 -33.86
N LEU A 636 -29.48 -17.92 -32.56
CA LEU A 636 -29.80 -19.21 -31.96
C LEU A 636 -31.19 -19.68 -32.46
N ASN A 637 -31.26 -20.83 -33.14
CA ASN A 637 -32.52 -21.37 -33.66
C ASN A 637 -33.13 -22.44 -32.71
N GLY A 638 -34.36 -22.88 -32.99
CA GLY A 638 -35.08 -23.83 -32.13
C GLY A 638 -34.38 -25.19 -32.03
N ASP A 639 -33.73 -25.62 -33.10
CA ASP A 639 -33.05 -26.92 -33.20
C ASP A 639 -31.74 -26.91 -32.40
N PHE A 640 -30.90 -25.88 -32.57
CA PHE A 640 -29.67 -25.66 -31.79
C PHE A 640 -29.95 -25.58 -30.28
N LEU A 641 -31.03 -24.90 -29.87
CA LEU A 641 -31.43 -24.85 -28.46
C LEU A 641 -31.84 -26.23 -27.93
N THR A 642 -32.44 -27.07 -28.77
CA THR A 642 -32.88 -28.43 -28.42
C THR A 642 -31.71 -29.41 -28.36
N ASP A 643 -30.79 -29.33 -29.31
CA ASP A 643 -29.51 -30.07 -29.30
C ASP A 643 -28.69 -29.72 -28.05
N LEU A 644 -28.55 -28.44 -27.71
CA LEU A 644 -27.76 -28.02 -26.55
C LEU A 644 -28.42 -28.46 -25.23
N LYS A 645 -29.76 -28.41 -25.11
CA LYS A 645 -30.48 -29.02 -23.98
C LYS A 645 -30.21 -30.52 -23.88
N THR A 646 -30.18 -31.22 -25.02
CA THR A 646 -29.92 -32.67 -25.06
C THR A 646 -28.49 -32.97 -24.61
N LEU A 647 -27.50 -32.21 -25.09
CA LEU A 647 -26.10 -32.31 -24.69
C LEU A 647 -25.89 -32.07 -23.18
N VAL A 648 -26.40 -30.95 -22.67
CA VAL A 648 -26.27 -30.56 -21.26
C VAL A 648 -27.01 -31.55 -20.34
N SER A 649 -28.12 -32.14 -20.79
CA SER A 649 -28.91 -33.10 -19.99
C SER A 649 -28.40 -34.55 -20.05
N SER A 650 -27.44 -34.87 -20.94
CA SER A 650 -26.87 -36.22 -21.11
C SER A 650 -25.40 -36.37 -20.67
N SER A 651 -24.70 -35.25 -20.45
CA SER A 651 -23.30 -35.24 -20.01
C SER A 651 -23.16 -35.48 -18.49
N SER A 652 -22.15 -36.25 -18.07
CA SER A 652 -21.83 -36.42 -16.63
C SER A 652 -21.06 -35.24 -16.03
N SER A 653 -20.26 -34.55 -16.84
CA SER A 653 -19.63 -33.28 -16.52
C SER A 653 -19.44 -32.44 -17.79
N LEU A 654 -19.35 -31.13 -17.64
CA LEU A 654 -19.25 -30.17 -18.75
C LEU A 654 -18.19 -29.11 -18.43
N VAL A 655 -17.14 -29.06 -19.24
CA VAL A 655 -16.16 -27.97 -19.28
C VAL A 655 -16.51 -27.08 -20.47
N TRP A 656 -16.45 -25.76 -20.32
CA TRP A 656 -16.84 -24.82 -21.38
C TRP A 656 -15.88 -23.63 -21.41
N VAL A 657 -15.28 -23.39 -22.58
CA VAL A 657 -14.50 -22.18 -22.88
C VAL A 657 -15.50 -21.01 -23.07
N THR A 658 -15.48 -20.03 -22.17
CA THR A 658 -16.45 -18.94 -22.12
C THR A 658 -15.79 -17.58 -22.37
N GLY A 659 -16.57 -16.62 -22.86
CA GLY A 659 -16.08 -15.25 -23.04
C GLY A 659 -15.84 -14.49 -21.72
N GLY A 660 -16.31 -15.01 -20.59
CA GLY A 660 -16.28 -14.40 -19.26
C GLY A 660 -16.71 -15.39 -18.17
N GLY A 661 -16.61 -14.98 -16.90
CA GLY A 661 -16.54 -15.87 -15.73
C GLY A 661 -15.15 -15.81 -15.07
N GLY A 662 -15.03 -16.12 -13.78
CA GLY A 662 -13.77 -16.02 -13.03
C GLY A 662 -13.92 -16.00 -11.51
N TYR A 663 -12.92 -16.56 -10.80
CA TYR A 663 -12.94 -16.78 -9.34
C TYR A 663 -12.05 -15.79 -8.57
N SER A 664 -12.33 -15.56 -7.28
CA SER A 664 -11.42 -14.83 -6.39
C SER A 664 -10.13 -15.63 -6.15
N MET A 665 -8.97 -14.97 -6.17
CA MET A 665 -7.67 -15.58 -5.85
C MET A 665 -7.63 -16.24 -4.46
N GLN A 666 -8.49 -15.83 -3.52
CA GLN A 666 -8.50 -16.38 -2.15
C GLN A 666 -9.24 -17.73 -2.06
N SER A 667 -10.13 -18.01 -3.02
CA SER A 667 -10.92 -19.24 -3.14
C SER A 667 -10.69 -19.95 -4.48
N PRO A 668 -9.45 -20.41 -4.78
CA PRO A 668 -9.21 -21.26 -5.94
C PRO A 668 -9.95 -22.59 -5.75
N ASN A 669 -10.61 -23.07 -6.80
CA ASN A 669 -11.18 -24.41 -6.81
C ASN A 669 -10.01 -25.41 -6.84
N THR A 670 -9.95 -26.34 -5.88
CA THR A 670 -8.86 -27.30 -5.83
C THR A 670 -8.98 -28.34 -6.94
N ASP A 671 -7.84 -28.59 -7.60
CA ASP A 671 -7.59 -29.58 -8.66
C ASP A 671 -8.13 -29.32 -10.09
N ASP A 672 -9.30 -28.70 -10.29
CA ASP A 672 -9.86 -28.45 -11.64
C ASP A 672 -10.37 -26.99 -11.84
N GLU A 673 -9.88 -26.32 -12.90
CA GLU A 673 -10.37 -25.01 -13.36
C GLU A 673 -11.50 -25.20 -14.42
N PRO A 674 -12.72 -24.66 -14.19
CA PRO A 674 -13.89 -24.99 -15.00
C PRO A 674 -14.20 -24.00 -16.15
N GLU A 675 -13.52 -22.85 -16.20
CA GLU A 675 -13.75 -21.76 -17.16
C GLU A 675 -12.42 -21.26 -17.73
N TYR A 676 -12.36 -21.05 -19.04
CA TYR A 676 -11.20 -20.50 -19.75
C TYR A 676 -11.66 -19.43 -20.72
N ARG A 677 -10.95 -18.31 -20.77
CA ARG A 677 -11.15 -17.24 -21.75
C ARG A 677 -10.20 -17.44 -22.93
N GLN A 678 -10.69 -17.32 -24.15
CA GLN A 678 -9.83 -17.32 -25.35
C GLN A 678 -9.39 -15.90 -25.68
N VAL A 679 -8.08 -15.67 -25.90
CA VAL A 679 -7.50 -14.41 -26.37
C VAL A 679 -6.45 -14.72 -27.43
N GLU A 680 -6.64 -14.18 -28.64
CA GLU A 680 -5.81 -14.51 -29.81
C GLU A 680 -5.70 -16.04 -29.97
N ASN A 681 -4.47 -16.58 -29.98
CA ASN A 681 -4.15 -18.01 -30.06
C ASN A 681 -3.94 -18.68 -28.68
N ARG A 682 -4.33 -18.03 -27.59
CA ARG A 682 -4.03 -18.43 -26.20
C ARG A 682 -5.31 -18.64 -25.39
N LEU A 683 -5.24 -19.52 -24.39
CA LEU A 683 -6.26 -19.68 -23.36
C LEU A 683 -5.79 -19.00 -22.06
N GLU A 684 -6.68 -18.29 -21.40
CA GLU A 684 -6.43 -17.51 -20.19
C GLU A 684 -7.31 -17.95 -19.02
N ILE A 685 -6.76 -17.88 -17.82
CA ILE A 685 -7.46 -18.01 -16.55
C ILE A 685 -7.89 -16.61 -16.11
N ASN A 686 -9.19 -16.43 -15.84
CA ASN A 686 -9.73 -15.21 -15.28
C ASN A 686 -9.75 -15.29 -13.74
N ARG A 687 -9.31 -14.21 -13.07
CA ARG A 687 -9.44 -14.03 -11.62
C ARG A 687 -10.08 -12.68 -11.30
N LEU A 688 -10.87 -12.63 -10.23
CA LEU A 688 -11.32 -11.37 -9.63
C LEU A 688 -10.20 -10.80 -8.75
N LYS A 689 -9.80 -9.55 -9.03
CA LYS A 689 -8.82 -8.78 -8.26
C LYS A 689 -9.46 -7.50 -7.71
N SER A 690 -9.06 -7.10 -6.51
CA SER A 690 -9.57 -5.91 -5.83
C SER A 690 -9.32 -4.61 -6.61
N ALA A 691 -10.33 -3.74 -6.69
CA ALA A 691 -10.28 -2.47 -7.38
C ALA A 691 -10.13 -1.28 -6.40
N ARG A 692 -9.18 -1.37 -5.46
CA ARG A 692 -8.97 -0.42 -4.34
C ARG A 692 -9.00 1.08 -4.69
N LYS A 693 -8.60 1.47 -5.91
CA LYS A 693 -8.72 2.87 -6.39
C LYS A 693 -10.18 3.33 -6.46
N LEU A 694 -11.07 2.47 -6.96
CA LEU A 694 -12.51 2.74 -7.03
C LEU A 694 -13.16 2.67 -5.63
N ASP A 695 -12.75 1.73 -4.78
CA ASP A 695 -13.24 1.67 -3.39
C ASP A 695 -12.79 2.88 -2.55
N SER A 696 -11.57 3.37 -2.73
CA SER A 696 -11.09 4.61 -2.11
C SER A 696 -11.90 5.82 -2.58
N TYR A 697 -12.17 5.90 -3.90
CA TYR A 697 -12.98 6.95 -4.51
C TYR A 697 -14.42 6.94 -3.97
N ILE A 698 -15.04 5.77 -3.86
CA ILE A 698 -16.36 5.57 -3.26
C ILE A 698 -16.35 5.98 -1.78
N SER A 699 -15.45 5.40 -0.99
CA SER A 699 -15.40 5.56 0.47
C SER A 699 -15.23 7.01 0.90
N SER A 700 -14.51 7.82 0.11
CA SER A 700 -14.31 9.25 0.33
C SER A 700 -15.60 10.09 0.51
N ARG A 701 -16.78 9.53 0.16
CA ARG A 701 -18.07 10.24 0.09
C ARG A 701 -19.08 9.94 1.23
N PHE A 702 -18.80 9.06 2.22
CA PHE A 702 -19.86 8.43 3.07
C PHE A 702 -19.73 8.43 4.63
N ASP A 703 -18.79 9.13 5.29
CA ASP A 703 -18.51 9.08 6.76
C ASP A 703 -19.68 9.40 7.76
N HIS A 704 -19.74 8.76 8.95
CA HIS A 704 -20.77 8.91 10.04
C HIS A 704 -20.21 8.97 11.51
N LEU A 705 -21.09 9.04 12.56
CA LEU A 705 -20.85 9.65 13.91
C LEU A 705 -21.13 8.77 15.17
N VAL A 706 -20.74 9.25 16.38
CA VAL A 706 -20.93 8.65 17.75
C VAL A 706 -21.41 9.70 18.79
N GLY A 707 -21.95 9.30 19.98
CA GLY A 707 -22.77 10.11 20.92
C GLY A 707 -22.19 10.61 22.27
N LEU A 708 -23.04 11.12 23.19
CA LEU A 708 -22.68 12.00 24.35
C LEU A 708 -23.51 11.82 25.65
N HIS A 709 -23.00 12.38 26.78
CA HIS A 709 -23.64 12.49 28.12
C HIS A 709 -23.60 13.94 28.69
N LYS A 710 -24.10 14.20 29.93
CA LYS A 710 -24.39 15.55 30.48
C LYS A 710 -23.93 15.76 31.95
N MET A 711 -23.51 16.98 32.32
CA MET A 711 -23.14 17.43 33.69
C MET A 711 -23.45 18.93 33.89
N GLU A 712 -23.83 19.37 35.11
CA GLU A 712 -24.10 20.79 35.47
C GLU A 712 -23.67 21.14 36.93
N GLU A 713 -23.71 22.44 37.28
CA GLU A 713 -23.52 23.10 38.61
C GLU A 713 -22.11 23.35 39.21
N LYS A 714 -21.03 22.66 38.80
CA LYS A 714 -19.69 22.84 39.42
C LYS A 714 -18.83 24.03 38.90
N LYS A 715 -17.80 24.47 39.65
CA LYS A 715 -16.78 25.45 39.19
C LYS A 715 -15.68 24.73 38.39
N LEU A 716 -16.00 24.28 37.17
CA LEU A 716 -15.10 23.45 36.36
C LEU A 716 -14.35 24.28 35.29
N ARG A 717 -13.06 23.97 35.10
CA ARG A 717 -12.24 24.36 33.94
C ARG A 717 -11.80 23.11 33.18
N LEU A 718 -11.74 23.17 31.85
CA LEU A 718 -11.22 22.05 31.06
C LEU A 718 -9.68 22.06 31.16
N GLY A 719 -9.17 21.21 32.03
CA GLY A 719 -7.76 20.85 32.08
C GLY A 719 -7.41 19.91 30.93
N VAL A 720 -6.11 19.77 30.68
CA VAL A 720 -5.60 18.81 29.72
C VAL A 720 -4.43 18.10 30.39
N ARG A 721 -4.59 16.81 30.67
CA ARG A 721 -3.64 16.03 31.48
C ARG A 721 -2.37 15.74 30.67
N VAL A 722 -2.46 15.05 29.53
CA VAL A 722 -1.29 14.64 28.73
C VAL A 722 -1.30 15.26 27.32
N PRO A 723 -0.48 16.28 27.01
CA PRO A 723 0.03 16.61 25.11
C PRO A 723 0.28 15.36 24.24
N GLY A 724 -0.25 15.39 23.02
CA GLY A 724 -0.55 14.21 22.20
C GLY A 724 -2.00 13.74 22.37
N PRO A 725 -2.33 12.85 23.34
CA PRO A 725 -3.62 12.15 23.37
C PRO A 725 -4.82 13.00 23.85
N LEU A 726 -5.96 12.91 23.13
CA LEU A 726 -7.17 13.72 23.36
C LEU A 726 -8.13 13.17 24.43
N ASP A 727 -8.01 11.89 24.77
CA ASP A 727 -8.71 11.20 25.87
C ASP A 727 -8.32 11.76 27.26
N THR A 728 -7.26 12.56 27.32
CA THR A 728 -6.71 13.14 28.54
C THR A 728 -7.27 14.53 28.88
N LEU A 729 -8.33 14.95 28.17
CA LEU A 729 -9.13 16.13 28.49
C LEU A 729 -10.00 15.87 29.73
N GLU A 730 -9.84 16.67 30.78
CA GLU A 730 -10.52 16.46 32.06
C GLU A 730 -11.05 17.76 32.67
N TRP A 731 -12.22 17.70 33.31
CA TRP A 731 -12.80 18.86 34.00
C TRP A 731 -12.26 18.95 35.43
N THR A 732 -11.34 19.88 35.66
CA THR A 732 -10.79 20.17 36.99
C THR A 732 -11.63 21.22 37.70
N GLU A 733 -11.93 21.01 38.99
CA GLU A 733 -12.64 22.00 39.81
C GLU A 733 -11.65 22.98 40.46
N GLY A 734 -12.02 24.25 40.60
CA GLY A 734 -11.14 25.26 41.19
C GLY A 734 -11.80 26.63 41.37
N ASP A 735 -11.01 27.60 41.83
CA ASP A 735 -11.48 28.98 42.00
C ASP A 735 -10.49 29.99 41.38
N TRP A 736 -11.03 30.91 40.58
CA TRP A 736 -10.27 31.86 39.76
C TRP A 736 -11.01 33.20 39.56
N LEU A 737 -12.04 33.46 40.36
CA LEU A 737 -12.79 34.71 40.35
C LEU A 737 -12.45 35.53 41.60
N SER A 738 -11.68 36.59 41.41
CA SER A 738 -11.40 37.58 42.45
C SER A 738 -12.64 38.42 42.81
N GLU A 739 -12.61 38.99 44.02
CA GLU A 739 -13.53 40.05 44.44
C GLU A 739 -12.73 41.20 45.06
N PRO A 740 -13.09 42.49 44.81
CA PRO A 740 -14.13 42.97 43.90
C PRO A 740 -13.75 42.84 42.41
N LEU A 741 -14.61 43.32 41.51
CA LEU A 741 -14.35 43.42 40.06
C LEU A 741 -13.83 44.82 39.68
N ASP A 742 -13.05 44.89 38.61
CA ASP A 742 -12.62 46.16 38.02
C ASP A 742 -13.75 46.87 37.26
N LEU A 743 -13.57 48.18 37.01
CA LEU A 743 -14.62 49.07 36.48
C LEU A 743 -15.32 48.57 35.21
N ASP A 744 -14.56 48.01 34.28
CA ASP A 744 -14.99 47.59 32.93
C ASP A 744 -15.19 46.06 32.78
N GLU A 745 -15.12 45.32 33.90
CA GLU A 745 -15.20 43.87 33.89
C GLU A 745 -16.63 43.32 33.95
N VAL A 746 -16.77 42.06 33.54
CA VAL A 746 -18.01 41.30 33.50
C VAL A 746 -17.68 39.84 33.84
N VAL A 747 -18.37 39.28 34.84
CA VAL A 747 -18.34 37.82 35.10
C VAL A 747 -19.54 37.20 34.41
N ILE A 748 -19.28 36.20 33.58
CA ILE A 748 -20.28 35.50 32.77
C ILE A 748 -20.30 34.01 33.10
N ALA A 749 -21.49 33.47 33.38
CA ALA A 749 -21.74 32.04 33.58
C ALA A 749 -21.95 31.39 32.22
N VAL A 750 -20.95 30.62 31.78
CA VAL A 750 -20.91 30.00 30.46
C VAL A 750 -22.06 29.01 30.31
N LYS A 751 -22.78 29.10 29.19
CA LYS A 751 -23.86 28.19 28.81
C LYS A 751 -23.56 27.43 27.52
N THR A 752 -22.70 27.96 26.65
CA THR A 752 -22.11 27.21 25.52
C THR A 752 -20.76 27.80 25.12
N LEU A 753 -19.89 26.98 24.54
CA LEU A 753 -18.53 27.34 24.11
C LEU A 753 -18.37 27.14 22.61
N GLY A 754 -17.64 28.05 21.95
CA GLY A 754 -17.23 27.87 20.56
C GLY A 754 -15.84 27.24 20.50
N VAL A 755 -15.77 25.97 20.10
CA VAL A 755 -14.53 25.22 19.91
C VAL A 755 -13.90 25.63 18.58
N ASN A 756 -12.76 26.32 18.61
CA ASN A 756 -12.05 26.77 17.41
C ASN A 756 -10.85 25.86 17.10
N PHE A 757 -10.32 25.93 15.87
CA PHE A 757 -9.27 25.01 15.41
C PHE A 757 -7.99 25.05 16.28
N LYS A 758 -7.59 26.24 16.76
CA LYS A 758 -6.49 26.41 17.72
C LYS A 758 -6.72 25.62 19.02
N ASP A 759 -7.97 25.53 19.46
CA ASP A 759 -8.37 24.85 20.69
C ASP A 759 -8.31 23.32 20.57
N CYS A 760 -8.20 22.78 19.35
CA CYS A 760 -7.88 21.37 19.10
C CYS A 760 -6.37 21.14 19.02
N LEU A 761 -5.61 22.05 18.39
CA LEU A 761 -4.15 21.91 18.23
C LEU A 761 -3.39 22.01 19.55
N LYS A 762 -3.88 22.79 20.53
CA LYS A 762 -3.27 22.91 21.86
C LYS A 762 -3.35 21.59 22.66
N PRO A 763 -4.49 20.89 22.75
CA PRO A 763 -4.58 19.50 23.19
C PRO A 763 -3.64 18.53 22.47
N LEU A 764 -3.42 18.70 21.15
CA LEU A 764 -2.47 17.88 20.39
C LEU A 764 -0.98 18.27 20.59
N GLY A 765 -0.68 19.31 21.37
CA GLY A 765 0.69 19.78 21.62
C GLY A 765 1.36 20.49 20.45
N GLN A 766 0.60 20.89 19.41
CA GLN A 766 1.14 21.45 18.16
C GLN A 766 1.21 22.98 18.14
N VAL A 767 0.68 23.66 19.16
CA VAL A 767 0.69 25.14 19.29
C VAL A 767 0.95 25.53 20.73
N ASP A 768 2.00 26.31 20.95
CA ASP A 768 2.42 26.78 22.26
C ASP A 768 1.83 28.16 22.57
N SER A 769 0.92 28.25 23.56
CA SER A 769 0.36 29.52 24.08
C SER A 769 -0.58 29.30 25.27
N ASP A 770 -0.53 30.17 26.28
CA ASP A 770 -1.22 29.99 27.56
C ASP A 770 -2.75 30.04 27.51
N SER A 771 -3.34 30.88 26.64
CA SER A 771 -4.79 31.05 26.50
C SER A 771 -5.48 29.85 25.82
N SER A 772 -6.64 29.41 26.31
CA SER A 772 -7.47 28.33 25.74
C SER A 772 -8.92 28.79 25.46
N ALA A 773 -9.55 28.39 24.36
CA ALA A 773 -10.77 29.01 23.83
C ALA A 773 -10.62 30.50 23.49
N SER A 774 -11.47 30.94 22.56
CA SER A 774 -11.53 32.33 22.11
C SER A 774 -12.95 32.92 22.19
N GLU A 775 -14.00 32.11 22.38
CA GLU A 775 -15.39 32.58 22.42
C GLU A 775 -16.34 31.70 23.27
N CYS A 776 -17.39 32.33 23.79
CA CYS A 776 -18.46 31.66 24.52
C CYS A 776 -19.80 32.43 24.41
N ALA A 777 -20.89 31.78 24.81
CA ALA A 777 -22.14 32.45 25.15
C ALA A 777 -22.63 32.05 26.54
N ALA A 778 -23.22 33.01 27.23
CA ALA A 778 -23.29 33.00 28.67
C ALA A 778 -24.41 33.92 29.20
N LEU A 779 -24.71 33.77 30.50
CA LEU A 779 -25.47 34.74 31.26
C LEU A 779 -24.50 35.67 32.02
N VAL A 780 -24.73 36.97 31.98
CA VAL A 780 -24.04 37.92 32.86
C VAL A 780 -24.44 37.64 34.31
N VAL A 781 -23.46 37.46 35.20
CA VAL A 781 -23.66 37.21 36.64
C VAL A 781 -23.35 38.46 37.45
N ARG A 782 -22.22 39.11 37.17
CA ARG A 782 -21.75 40.34 37.82
C ARG A 782 -21.17 41.28 36.77
N VAL A 783 -21.22 42.58 37.07
CA VAL A 783 -20.70 43.65 36.21
C VAL A 783 -19.91 44.66 37.06
N GLY A 784 -18.86 45.21 36.48
CA GLY A 784 -18.17 46.39 37.01
C GLY A 784 -19.04 47.64 36.94
N SER A 785 -18.69 48.66 37.71
CA SER A 785 -19.50 49.88 37.87
C SER A 785 -19.66 50.70 36.59
N ASN A 786 -18.74 50.58 35.62
CA ASN A 786 -18.76 51.29 34.34
C ASN A 786 -19.42 50.44 33.21
N CYS A 787 -20.06 49.32 33.56
CA CYS A 787 -20.75 48.43 32.63
C CYS A 787 -22.28 48.57 32.65
N GLY A 788 -22.86 49.12 33.72
CA GLY A 788 -24.29 49.02 34.06
C GLY A 788 -25.27 49.53 33.00
N ASP A 789 -24.91 50.58 32.26
CA ASP A 789 -25.77 51.16 31.20
C ASP A 789 -25.88 50.24 29.97
N ALA A 790 -24.91 49.35 29.76
CA ALA A 790 -24.85 48.42 28.64
C ALA A 790 -25.20 46.98 29.05
N LEU A 791 -24.73 46.52 30.21
CA LEU A 791 -24.80 45.14 30.68
C LEU A 791 -25.25 45.08 32.15
N LYS A 792 -26.16 44.16 32.45
CA LYS A 792 -26.70 43.88 33.80
C LYS A 792 -26.74 42.38 34.07
N PRO A 793 -26.71 41.94 35.34
CA PRO A 793 -26.96 40.54 35.70
C PRO A 793 -28.26 39.99 35.08
N GLY A 794 -28.19 38.76 34.59
CA GLY A 794 -29.27 38.09 33.85
C GLY A 794 -29.30 38.38 32.34
N ASP A 795 -28.51 39.33 31.82
CA ASP A 795 -28.40 39.54 30.37
C ASP A 795 -27.81 38.32 29.67
N ARG A 796 -28.36 37.99 28.50
CA ARG A 796 -27.86 36.95 27.60
C ARG A 796 -26.79 37.56 26.69
N VAL A 797 -25.59 36.97 26.65
CA VAL A 797 -24.45 37.52 25.91
C VAL A 797 -23.66 36.46 25.15
N ALA A 798 -22.99 36.89 24.09
CA ALA A 798 -21.86 36.21 23.48
C ALA A 798 -20.61 37.07 23.68
N ALA A 799 -19.45 36.45 23.82
CA ALA A 799 -18.20 37.16 24.06
C ALA A 799 -17.03 36.51 23.32
N CYS A 800 -16.10 37.34 22.84
CA CYS A 800 -14.72 36.90 22.67
C CYS A 800 -14.09 36.86 24.06
N ALA A 801 -13.54 35.74 24.49
CA ALA A 801 -12.96 35.58 25.81
C ALA A 801 -11.73 34.68 25.77
N LEU A 802 -10.67 35.13 26.42
CA LEU A 802 -9.46 34.35 26.63
C LEU A 802 -9.67 33.41 27.82
N ASP A 803 -9.16 32.18 27.72
CA ASP A 803 -9.27 31.16 28.76
C ASP A 803 -10.73 30.82 29.14
N ALA A 804 -11.56 30.63 28.11
CA ALA A 804 -13.02 30.55 28.22
C ALA A 804 -13.58 29.14 28.52
N TYR A 805 -12.77 28.07 28.50
CA TYR A 805 -13.19 26.69 28.83
C TYR A 805 -13.46 26.50 30.33
N LYS A 806 -14.41 27.26 30.87
CA LYS A 806 -14.73 27.37 32.29
C LYS A 806 -16.24 27.52 32.45
N THR A 807 -16.82 27.05 33.56
CA THR A 807 -18.24 27.31 33.84
C THR A 807 -18.51 28.78 34.20
N PHE A 808 -17.49 29.52 34.64
CA PHE A 808 -17.53 30.97 34.81
C PHE A 808 -16.26 31.64 34.27
N VAL A 809 -16.43 32.73 33.53
CA VAL A 809 -15.36 33.47 32.84
C VAL A 809 -15.40 34.96 33.24
N LEU A 810 -14.23 35.57 33.38
CA LEU A 810 -14.04 37.01 33.58
C LEU A 810 -13.60 37.63 32.26
N THR A 811 -14.25 38.70 31.81
CA THR A 811 -13.91 39.40 30.56
C THR A 811 -14.28 40.89 30.62
N ARG A 812 -13.90 41.68 29.61
CA ARG A 812 -14.12 43.15 29.55
C ARG A 812 -15.31 43.50 28.67
N LYS A 813 -16.06 44.54 29.05
CA LYS A 813 -17.34 44.92 28.42
C LYS A 813 -17.32 45.11 26.89
N HIS A 814 -16.19 45.54 26.32
CA HIS A 814 -16.05 45.75 24.87
C HIS A 814 -15.86 44.44 24.08
N MET A 815 -15.56 43.32 24.76
CA MET A 815 -15.46 41.99 24.16
C MET A 815 -16.80 41.22 24.21
N VAL A 816 -17.86 41.85 24.74
CA VAL A 816 -19.15 41.23 25.06
C VAL A 816 -20.27 41.89 24.24
N VAL A 817 -21.11 41.09 23.60
CA VAL A 817 -22.25 41.53 22.78
C VAL A 817 -23.54 40.88 23.30
N LYS A 818 -24.61 41.67 23.43
CA LYS A 818 -25.92 41.18 23.91
C LYS A 818 -26.58 40.30 22.85
N LEU A 819 -27.07 39.14 23.26
CA LEU A 819 -27.84 38.24 22.41
C LEU A 819 -29.35 38.58 22.51
N PRO A 820 -30.03 38.87 21.38
CA PRO A 820 -31.48 38.86 21.32
C PRO A 820 -32.07 37.53 21.80
N ASP A 821 -33.25 37.56 22.42
CA ASP A 821 -33.89 36.37 23.00
C ASP A 821 -34.11 35.23 22.00
N ARG A 822 -34.28 35.56 20.70
CA ARG A 822 -34.43 34.60 19.60
C ARG A 822 -33.15 33.81 19.23
N ILE A 823 -31.98 34.21 19.71
CA ILE A 823 -30.70 33.51 19.44
C ILE A 823 -30.38 32.67 20.68
N SER A 824 -30.25 31.35 20.53
CA SER A 824 -29.88 30.44 21.62
C SER A 824 -28.45 30.70 22.13
N PHE A 825 -28.07 30.12 23.27
CA PHE A 825 -26.66 30.20 23.71
C PHE A 825 -25.74 29.42 22.74
N THR A 826 -26.20 28.29 22.20
CA THR A 826 -25.44 27.51 21.21
C THR A 826 -25.15 28.31 19.94
N GLU A 827 -26.15 28.99 19.39
CA GLU A 827 -25.95 29.88 18.22
C GLU A 827 -25.14 31.13 18.59
N GLY A 828 -25.33 31.67 19.79
CA GLY A 828 -24.56 32.83 20.25
C GLY A 828 -23.06 32.53 20.39
N ALA A 829 -22.70 31.34 20.83
CA ALA A 829 -21.31 30.92 21.07
C ALA A 829 -20.51 30.69 19.79
N SER A 830 -21.17 30.51 18.64
CA SER A 830 -20.54 30.21 17.35
C SER A 830 -20.42 31.44 16.42
N LEU A 831 -20.51 32.66 16.96
CA LEU A 831 -20.50 33.91 16.20
C LEU A 831 -19.26 34.80 16.39
N PRO A 832 -18.74 35.05 17.61
CA PRO A 832 -17.76 36.12 17.84
C PRO A 832 -16.48 36.03 16.99
N VAL A 833 -15.72 34.94 17.10
CA VAL A 833 -14.42 34.75 16.43
C VAL A 833 -14.64 34.69 14.92
N VAL A 834 -15.53 33.80 14.47
CA VAL A 834 -15.75 33.54 13.04
C VAL A 834 -16.21 34.79 12.28
N SER A 835 -17.04 35.63 12.91
CA SER A 835 -17.53 36.88 12.30
C SER A 835 -16.45 37.95 12.27
N CYS A 836 -15.66 38.10 13.34
CA CYS A 836 -14.53 39.03 13.38
C CYS A 836 -13.45 38.65 12.34
N THR A 837 -13.05 37.38 12.27
CA THR A 837 -12.08 36.88 11.29
C THR A 837 -12.56 37.10 9.86
N ALA A 838 -13.80 36.75 9.55
CA ALA A 838 -14.34 36.92 8.20
C ALA A 838 -14.47 38.41 7.81
N MET A 839 -14.98 39.27 8.71
CA MET A 839 -15.12 40.70 8.43
C MET A 839 -13.77 41.40 8.23
N TYR A 840 -12.78 41.09 9.08
CA TYR A 840 -11.43 41.64 8.94
C TYR A 840 -10.77 41.21 7.63
N SER A 841 -10.81 39.90 7.32
CA SER A 841 -10.25 39.36 6.08
C SER A 841 -10.88 39.96 4.83
N LEU A 842 -12.21 40.06 4.75
CA LEU A 842 -12.88 40.54 3.54
C LEU A 842 -12.83 42.06 3.38
N ALA A 843 -13.12 42.82 4.45
CA ALA A 843 -13.30 44.27 4.35
C ALA A 843 -12.00 45.07 4.57
N HIS A 844 -11.07 44.57 5.41
CA HIS A 844 -9.83 45.30 5.74
C HIS A 844 -8.63 44.81 4.92
N VAL A 845 -8.44 43.48 4.84
CA VAL A 845 -7.29 42.87 4.14
C VAL A 845 -7.53 42.77 2.64
N ALA A 846 -8.51 41.98 2.20
CA ALA A 846 -8.79 41.75 0.78
C ALA A 846 -9.47 42.94 0.08
N ARG A 847 -10.25 43.74 0.83
CA ARG A 847 -11.04 44.88 0.33
C ARG A 847 -12.02 44.52 -0.79
N LEU A 848 -12.62 43.33 -0.68
CA LEU A 848 -13.52 42.72 -1.67
C LEU A 848 -14.59 43.71 -2.18
N GLN A 849 -14.75 43.80 -3.50
CA GLN A 849 -15.75 44.63 -4.18
C GLN A 849 -16.92 43.80 -4.72
N LYS A 850 -17.99 44.50 -5.11
CA LYS A 850 -19.17 43.88 -5.72
C LYS A 850 -18.85 43.41 -7.15
N GLY A 851 -19.18 42.16 -7.46
CA GLY A 851 -18.92 41.53 -8.78
C GLY A 851 -17.50 40.98 -8.95
N GLU A 852 -16.72 40.91 -7.86
CA GLU A 852 -15.48 40.11 -7.83
C GLU A 852 -15.80 38.67 -7.41
N SER A 853 -15.02 37.70 -7.89
CA SER A 853 -15.14 36.29 -7.50
C SER A 853 -14.22 35.93 -6.34
N ILE A 854 -14.67 35.08 -5.42
CA ILE A 854 -13.90 34.63 -4.25
C ILE A 854 -13.97 33.10 -4.07
N LEU A 855 -12.83 32.47 -3.80
CA LEU A 855 -12.74 31.06 -3.39
C LEU A 855 -12.62 30.96 -1.86
N ILE A 856 -13.67 30.44 -1.21
CA ILE A 856 -13.72 30.26 0.24
C ILE A 856 -13.35 28.81 0.58
N HIS A 857 -12.14 28.59 1.07
CA HIS A 857 -11.73 27.26 1.54
C HIS A 857 -12.43 26.87 2.85
N ALA A 858 -12.77 25.58 2.98
CA ALA A 858 -13.53 25.04 4.11
C ALA A 858 -14.79 25.87 4.43
N ALA A 859 -15.54 26.30 3.41
CA ALA A 859 -16.68 27.22 3.46
C ALA A 859 -17.81 26.77 4.41
N ALA A 860 -17.92 25.47 4.72
CA ALA A 860 -18.88 24.94 5.68
C ALA A 860 -18.36 24.86 7.13
N GLY A 861 -17.10 25.20 7.40
CA GLY A 861 -16.60 25.49 8.75
C GLY A 861 -17.12 26.84 9.25
N GLY A 862 -16.99 27.14 10.55
CA GLY A 862 -17.56 28.36 11.15
C GLY A 862 -17.12 29.66 10.45
N THR A 863 -15.80 29.87 10.32
CA THR A 863 -15.24 31.02 9.58
C THR A 863 -15.67 31.03 8.12
N GLY A 864 -15.78 29.85 7.49
CA GLY A 864 -16.28 29.71 6.12
C GLY A 864 -17.72 30.22 5.99
N GLN A 865 -18.63 29.79 6.87
CA GLN A 865 -20.04 30.18 6.84
C GLN A 865 -20.21 31.68 7.13
N ALA A 866 -19.39 32.26 8.01
CA ALA A 866 -19.35 33.70 8.22
C ALA A 866 -18.84 34.46 6.97
N THR A 867 -17.79 33.94 6.32
CA THR A 867 -17.22 34.50 5.09
C THR A 867 -18.25 34.46 3.95
N VAL A 868 -18.97 33.35 3.76
CA VAL A 868 -20.06 33.21 2.77
C VAL A 868 -21.13 34.28 2.99
N GLN A 869 -21.60 34.47 4.22
CA GLN A 869 -22.63 35.46 4.55
C GLN A 869 -22.18 36.90 4.28
N ILE A 870 -20.94 37.23 4.63
CA ILE A 870 -20.39 38.58 4.45
C ILE A 870 -20.09 38.85 2.96
N ALA A 871 -19.44 37.92 2.25
CA ALA A 871 -19.17 38.04 0.82
C ALA A 871 -20.48 38.17 -0.01
N ARG A 872 -21.52 37.37 0.32
CA ARG A 872 -22.84 37.48 -0.33
C ARG A 872 -23.50 38.83 -0.07
N ARG A 873 -23.28 39.43 1.11
CA ARG A 873 -23.77 40.78 1.45
C ARG A 873 -22.96 41.90 0.78
N MET A 874 -21.68 41.67 0.49
CA MET A 874 -20.84 42.57 -0.32
C MET A 874 -21.14 42.43 -1.82
N GLY A 875 -21.74 41.31 -2.23
CA GLY A 875 -22.19 41.04 -3.61
C GLY A 875 -21.10 40.48 -4.51
N ALA A 876 -20.26 39.59 -3.96
CA ALA A 876 -19.25 38.84 -4.67
C ALA A 876 -19.78 37.46 -5.12
N ASP A 877 -19.18 36.90 -6.18
CA ASP A 877 -19.48 35.56 -6.69
C ASP A 877 -18.66 34.51 -5.94
N ILE A 878 -19.34 33.53 -5.33
CA ILE A 878 -18.73 32.66 -4.31
C ILE A 878 -18.50 31.25 -4.85
N PHE A 879 -17.23 30.88 -4.97
CA PHE A 879 -16.77 29.51 -5.02
C PHE A 879 -16.40 29.04 -3.61
N ALA A 880 -16.59 27.74 -3.32
CA ALA A 880 -16.49 27.18 -1.99
C ALA A 880 -15.83 25.81 -2.00
N THR A 881 -15.02 25.46 -0.99
CA THR A 881 -14.54 24.08 -0.80
C THR A 881 -15.00 23.52 0.55
N VAL A 882 -15.35 22.22 0.61
CA VAL A 882 -15.87 21.54 1.80
C VAL A 882 -15.29 20.14 1.99
N GLY A 883 -15.37 19.62 3.22
CA GLY A 883 -14.84 18.28 3.55
C GLY A 883 -15.85 17.12 3.45
N SER A 884 -17.13 17.35 3.14
CA SER A 884 -18.17 16.30 3.07
C SER A 884 -19.42 16.76 2.30
N SER A 885 -20.22 15.79 1.84
CA SER A 885 -21.52 16.02 1.18
C SER A 885 -22.52 16.74 2.09
N SER A 886 -22.58 16.36 3.37
CA SER A 886 -23.37 17.05 4.40
C SER A 886 -22.98 18.53 4.58
N LYS A 887 -21.69 18.85 4.40
CA LYS A 887 -21.17 20.23 4.40
C LYS A 887 -21.50 20.98 3.10
N LYS A 888 -21.63 20.28 1.97
CA LYS A 888 -22.09 20.84 0.69
C LYS A 888 -23.58 21.21 0.75
N ALA A 889 -24.43 20.29 1.20
CA ALA A 889 -25.87 20.53 1.39
C ALA A 889 -26.17 21.77 2.26
N LEU A 890 -25.45 21.94 3.37
CA LEU A 890 -25.56 23.11 4.25
C LEU A 890 -25.35 24.45 3.50
N LEU A 891 -24.43 24.51 2.54
CA LEU A 891 -24.16 25.73 1.77
C LEU A 891 -25.23 26.03 0.71
N ILE A 892 -25.83 24.98 0.16
CA ILE A 892 -26.94 25.08 -0.80
C ILE A 892 -28.21 25.51 -0.07
N GLU A 893 -28.65 24.71 0.91
CA GLU A 893 -29.94 24.85 1.58
C GLU A 893 -30.03 26.10 2.48
N ARG A 894 -28.98 26.37 3.28
CA ARG A 894 -29.01 27.45 4.28
C ARG A 894 -28.47 28.78 3.75
N TYR A 895 -27.51 28.73 2.82
CA TYR A 895 -26.81 29.92 2.31
C TYR A 895 -27.12 30.24 0.85
N GLY A 896 -27.89 29.39 0.16
CA GLY A 896 -28.35 29.61 -1.21
C GLY A 896 -27.21 29.71 -2.22
N LEU A 897 -26.06 29.06 -1.94
CA LEU A 897 -25.00 28.92 -2.93
C LEU A 897 -25.42 27.89 -3.97
N ALA A 898 -25.08 28.15 -5.23
CA ALA A 898 -25.34 27.21 -6.31
C ALA A 898 -24.44 25.96 -6.15
N GLU A 899 -24.97 24.79 -6.51
CA GLU A 899 -24.33 23.50 -6.20
C GLU A 899 -23.02 23.27 -6.98
N ASP A 900 -22.96 23.80 -8.19
CA ASP A 900 -21.78 23.96 -9.04
C ASP A 900 -20.69 24.85 -8.41
N GLY A 901 -21.03 25.80 -7.55
CA GLY A 901 -20.05 26.60 -6.83
C GLY A 901 -19.22 25.87 -5.77
N ILE A 902 -19.46 24.58 -5.49
CA ILE A 902 -19.01 23.90 -4.25
C ILE A 902 -18.20 22.61 -4.50
N PHE A 903 -16.94 22.61 -4.05
CA PHE A 903 -15.90 21.59 -4.28
C PHE A 903 -15.51 20.80 -3.03
N TYR A 904 -14.69 19.75 -3.20
CA TYR A 904 -14.13 18.96 -2.10
C TYR A 904 -12.69 19.34 -1.76
N SER A 905 -12.40 19.55 -0.48
CA SER A 905 -11.13 20.12 0.02
C SER A 905 -10.15 19.10 0.60
N ARG A 906 -10.33 17.80 0.32
CA ARG A 906 -9.50 16.70 0.89
C ARG A 906 -8.31 16.30 -0.01
N ASP A 907 -8.29 16.76 -1.26
CA ASP A 907 -7.28 16.45 -2.27
C ASP A 907 -7.09 17.65 -3.23
N GLY A 908 -6.28 17.49 -4.28
CA GLY A 908 -6.10 18.52 -5.32
C GLY A 908 -7.31 18.73 -6.24
N SER A 909 -8.34 17.88 -6.19
CA SER A 909 -9.45 17.86 -7.15
C SER A 909 -10.46 19.00 -6.99
N PHE A 910 -10.27 19.92 -6.03
CA PHE A 910 -10.94 21.23 -6.10
C PHE A 910 -10.37 22.11 -7.21
N ALA A 911 -9.07 21.99 -7.55
CA ALA A 911 -8.47 22.76 -8.63
C ALA A 911 -9.06 22.34 -9.98
N ASP A 912 -9.16 21.02 -10.21
CA ASP A 912 -9.88 20.49 -11.37
C ASP A 912 -11.40 20.59 -11.20
N GLY A 913 -11.92 20.60 -9.97
CA GLY A 913 -13.32 20.91 -9.66
C GLY A 913 -13.73 22.27 -10.19
N ILE A 914 -12.94 23.32 -9.89
CA ILE A 914 -13.15 24.67 -10.40
C ILE A 914 -13.10 24.68 -11.93
N LYS A 915 -12.19 23.91 -12.55
CA LYS A 915 -12.18 23.70 -14.02
C LYS A 915 -13.39 22.92 -14.55
N ARG A 916 -14.03 22.07 -13.73
CA ARG A 916 -15.08 21.09 -14.10
C ARG A 916 -16.51 21.58 -13.93
N VAL A 917 -16.70 22.74 -13.30
CA VAL A 917 -17.95 23.52 -13.35
C VAL A 917 -17.72 24.93 -13.91
N THR A 918 -16.52 25.13 -14.46
CA THR A 918 -16.36 25.61 -15.84
C THR A 918 -16.23 24.44 -16.84
N ASP A 919 -17.13 23.45 -16.72
CA ASP A 919 -17.43 22.28 -17.59
C ASP A 919 -16.77 20.89 -17.34
N LEU A 920 -17.62 19.85 -17.11
CA LEU A 920 -17.27 18.42 -16.98
C LEU A 920 -17.96 17.59 -18.07
N MET A 921 -19.30 17.57 -18.05
CA MET A 921 -20.08 17.19 -19.23
C MET A 921 -20.18 18.44 -20.10
N SER A 922 -19.82 18.32 -21.38
CA SER A 922 -19.92 19.45 -22.30
C SER A 922 -21.38 19.84 -22.47
N SER A 923 -21.66 21.14 -22.33
CA SER A 923 -22.96 21.71 -22.67
C SER A 923 -23.24 21.64 -24.18
N GLU A 924 -22.20 21.62 -25.01
CA GLU A 924 -22.22 21.46 -26.47
C GLU A 924 -22.19 19.98 -26.92
N ALA A 925 -22.68 19.05 -26.09
CA ALA A 925 -22.69 17.62 -26.38
C ALA A 925 -24.02 16.93 -26.03
N THR A 926 -24.35 15.90 -26.82
CA THR A 926 -25.51 15.04 -26.62
C THR A 926 -25.13 13.72 -25.96
N TYR A 927 -25.97 13.27 -25.03
CA TYR A 927 -25.78 12.00 -24.31
C TYR A 927 -26.97 11.06 -24.51
N VAL A 928 -26.69 9.83 -24.97
CA VAL A 928 -27.71 8.80 -25.22
C VAL A 928 -27.87 7.92 -23.98
N VAL A 929 -29.09 7.75 -23.48
CA VAL A 929 -29.39 6.82 -22.37
C VAL A 929 -30.44 5.81 -22.83
N ALA A 930 -29.98 4.71 -23.41
CA ALA A 930 -30.85 3.62 -23.84
C ALA A 930 -31.48 2.94 -22.62
N GLY A 931 -32.82 2.99 -22.51
CA GLY A 931 -33.53 2.62 -21.29
C GLY A 931 -33.65 3.75 -20.25
N GLY A 932 -33.33 5.00 -20.62
CA GLY A 932 -33.35 6.19 -19.76
C GLY A 932 -34.68 6.52 -19.07
N LEU A 933 -35.79 5.91 -19.50
CA LEU A 933 -37.11 6.06 -18.87
C LEU A 933 -37.43 4.98 -17.81
N GLY A 934 -36.60 3.95 -17.67
CA GLY A 934 -36.66 2.93 -16.60
C GLY A 934 -35.91 3.37 -15.33
N GLY A 935 -36.17 2.73 -14.17
CA GLY A 935 -35.72 3.20 -12.85
C GLY A 935 -34.28 3.71 -12.75
N ILE A 936 -33.30 2.85 -13.05
CA ILE A 936 -31.87 3.22 -13.04
C ILE A 936 -31.58 4.28 -14.11
N GLY A 937 -32.09 4.10 -15.34
CA GLY A 937 -31.90 5.02 -16.45
C GLY A 937 -32.39 6.45 -16.17
N ARG A 938 -33.48 6.60 -15.42
CA ARG A 938 -34.00 7.92 -15.00
C ARG A 938 -33.00 8.63 -14.09
N ARG A 939 -32.41 7.90 -13.16
CA ARG A 939 -31.40 8.41 -12.21
C ARG A 939 -30.11 8.80 -12.92
N ILE A 940 -29.66 8.01 -13.90
CA ILE A 940 -28.52 8.34 -14.77
C ILE A 940 -28.82 9.64 -15.54
N SER A 941 -30.00 9.76 -16.14
CA SER A 941 -30.42 10.94 -16.92
C SER A 941 -30.42 12.22 -16.08
N SER A 942 -30.96 12.19 -14.86
CA SER A 942 -30.84 13.32 -13.92
C SER A 942 -29.37 13.61 -13.56
N SER A 943 -28.59 12.58 -13.23
CA SER A 943 -27.22 12.72 -12.75
C SER A 943 -26.21 13.16 -13.84
N LEU A 944 -26.58 13.08 -15.13
CA LEU A 944 -25.87 13.74 -16.23
C LEU A 944 -26.16 15.24 -16.29
N VAL A 945 -27.42 15.63 -16.18
CA VAL A 945 -27.86 17.05 -16.17
C VAL A 945 -27.27 17.78 -14.97
N ASP A 946 -27.27 17.15 -13.80
CA ASP A 946 -26.68 17.67 -12.57
C ASP A 946 -25.13 17.77 -12.63
N ARG A 947 -24.51 17.32 -13.74
CA ARG A 947 -23.08 17.45 -14.05
C ARG A 947 -22.78 18.25 -15.33
N GLY A 948 -23.78 18.96 -15.87
CA GLY A 948 -23.61 19.93 -16.97
C GLY A 948 -24.31 19.57 -18.29
N ALA A 949 -24.75 18.33 -18.50
CA ALA A 949 -25.32 17.88 -19.77
C ALA A 949 -26.58 18.68 -20.15
N LYS A 950 -26.61 19.24 -21.37
CA LYS A 950 -27.74 20.04 -21.89
C LYS A 950 -28.60 19.35 -22.94
N HIS A 951 -28.11 18.27 -23.57
CA HIS A 951 -28.81 17.55 -24.62
C HIS A 951 -28.86 16.05 -24.31
N LEU A 952 -30.05 15.46 -24.21
CA LEU A 952 -30.27 14.05 -23.91
C LEU A 952 -31.16 13.36 -24.94
N VAL A 953 -30.82 12.12 -25.31
CA VAL A 953 -31.66 11.24 -26.13
C VAL A 953 -32.00 9.98 -25.35
N LEU A 954 -33.29 9.77 -25.07
CA LEU A 954 -33.82 8.72 -24.19
C LEU A 954 -34.71 7.72 -24.96
N PRO A 955 -34.14 6.84 -25.82
CA PRO A 955 -34.92 5.96 -26.67
C PRO A 955 -35.68 4.88 -25.87
N SER A 956 -36.96 4.69 -26.21
CA SER A 956 -37.88 3.78 -25.51
C SER A 956 -38.90 3.15 -26.47
N ARG A 957 -39.21 1.86 -26.31
CA ARG A 957 -40.16 1.12 -27.16
C ARG A 957 -41.59 1.70 -27.17
N SER A 958 -41.99 2.36 -26.08
CA SER A 958 -43.29 3.03 -25.92
C SER A 958 -43.19 4.57 -25.90
N GLY A 959 -42.00 5.13 -26.12
CA GLY A 959 -41.74 6.54 -25.83
C GLY A 959 -42.12 6.89 -24.39
N LEU A 960 -42.90 7.97 -24.23
CA LEU A 960 -43.49 8.42 -22.97
C LEU A 960 -44.93 7.93 -22.74
N GLU A 961 -45.57 7.29 -23.74
CA GLU A 961 -46.96 6.86 -23.61
C GLU A 961 -47.09 5.76 -22.56
N GLY A 962 -48.03 5.95 -21.62
CA GLY A 962 -48.22 5.07 -20.46
C GLY A 962 -47.14 5.17 -19.36
N ASN A 963 -46.10 6.00 -19.50
CA ASN A 963 -44.98 6.07 -18.54
C ASN A 963 -44.96 7.41 -17.77
N GLU A 964 -45.83 7.56 -16.77
CA GLU A 964 -45.87 8.75 -15.90
C GLU A 964 -44.52 9.13 -15.29
N ALA A 965 -43.72 8.14 -14.88
CA ALA A 965 -42.42 8.39 -14.25
C ALA A 965 -41.39 8.93 -15.25
N GLY A 966 -41.45 8.49 -16.51
CA GLY A 966 -40.71 9.07 -17.62
C GLY A 966 -41.16 10.50 -17.91
N SER A 967 -42.47 10.75 -18.02
CA SER A 967 -43.00 12.10 -18.29
C SER A 967 -42.65 13.11 -17.19
N LYS A 968 -42.72 12.71 -15.91
CA LYS A 968 -42.32 13.53 -14.77
C LYS A 968 -40.81 13.84 -14.76
N LEU A 969 -39.97 12.88 -15.18
CA LEU A 969 -38.54 13.15 -15.39
C LEU A 969 -38.34 14.19 -16.51
N VAL A 970 -38.89 13.94 -17.71
CA VAL A 970 -38.68 14.81 -18.88
C VAL A 970 -39.12 16.24 -18.57
N GLN A 971 -40.30 16.43 -17.96
CA GLN A 971 -40.75 17.74 -17.51
C GLN A 971 -39.72 18.41 -16.59
N GLY A 972 -39.25 17.73 -15.53
CA GLY A 972 -38.28 18.28 -14.58
C GLY A 972 -36.88 18.55 -15.16
N LEU A 973 -36.51 17.89 -16.27
CA LEU A 973 -35.27 18.20 -17.00
C LEU A 973 -35.47 19.38 -17.97
N THR A 974 -36.60 19.45 -18.67
CA THR A 974 -36.94 20.61 -19.53
C THR A 974 -37.09 21.88 -18.69
N GLU A 975 -37.64 21.80 -17.48
CA GLU A 975 -37.70 22.91 -16.51
C GLU A 975 -36.29 23.36 -16.02
N LYS A 976 -35.28 22.49 -16.08
CA LYS A 976 -33.85 22.84 -15.87
C LYS A 976 -33.17 23.42 -17.13
N GLY A 977 -33.90 23.65 -18.22
CA GLY A 977 -33.35 24.13 -19.48
C GLY A 977 -32.47 23.09 -20.17
N VAL A 978 -32.94 21.83 -20.22
CA VAL A 978 -32.31 20.71 -20.92
C VAL A 978 -33.21 20.33 -22.10
N ASP A 979 -32.58 20.12 -23.25
CA ASP A 979 -33.19 19.56 -24.46
C ASP A 979 -33.22 18.02 -24.34
N VAL A 980 -34.41 17.43 -24.33
CA VAL A 980 -34.61 16.01 -24.01
C VAL A 980 -35.54 15.35 -25.02
N VAL A 981 -34.96 14.61 -25.95
CA VAL A 981 -35.71 13.89 -27.01
C VAL A 981 -35.95 12.45 -26.59
N CYS A 982 -37.21 12.00 -26.60
CA CYS A 982 -37.62 10.67 -26.16
C CYS A 982 -38.22 9.86 -27.33
N PRO A 983 -37.41 9.46 -28.33
CA PRO A 983 -37.93 8.85 -29.55
C PRO A 983 -38.52 7.46 -29.27
N GLN A 984 -39.65 7.15 -29.91
CA GLN A 984 -40.23 5.81 -29.85
C GLN A 984 -39.37 4.86 -30.68
N CYS A 985 -38.53 4.09 -30.01
CA CYS A 985 -37.42 3.35 -30.61
C CYS A 985 -37.27 1.97 -29.98
N ASN A 986 -37.20 0.94 -30.81
CA ASN A 986 -36.75 -0.38 -30.40
C ASN A 986 -35.28 -0.55 -30.80
N ILE A 987 -34.34 -0.34 -29.87
CA ILE A 987 -32.90 -0.39 -30.16
C ILE A 987 -32.44 -1.73 -30.78
N CYS A 988 -33.20 -2.82 -30.58
CA CYS A 988 -32.93 -4.12 -31.18
C CYS A 988 -33.16 -4.17 -32.71
N ASP A 989 -33.89 -3.19 -33.26
CA ASP A 989 -34.06 -2.99 -34.71
C ASP A 989 -33.18 -1.81 -35.15
N ALA A 990 -32.19 -2.09 -36.00
CA ALA A 990 -31.26 -1.09 -36.50
C ALA A 990 -31.96 0.00 -37.35
N THR A 991 -33.07 -0.33 -37.99
CA THR A 991 -33.88 0.63 -38.77
C THR A 991 -34.60 1.60 -37.85
N SER A 992 -35.23 1.09 -36.79
CA SER A 992 -35.88 1.90 -35.75
C SER A 992 -34.87 2.78 -35.01
N LEU A 993 -33.66 2.28 -34.75
CA LEU A 993 -32.59 3.07 -34.14
C LEU A 993 -32.04 4.15 -35.08
N GLN A 994 -31.78 3.84 -36.35
CA GLN A 994 -31.34 4.85 -37.32
C GLN A 994 -32.37 5.97 -37.45
N GLN A 995 -33.65 5.64 -37.62
CA GLN A 995 -34.74 6.64 -37.72
C GLN A 995 -34.86 7.50 -36.45
N ALA A 996 -34.55 6.96 -35.27
CA ALA A 996 -34.52 7.71 -34.01
C ALA A 996 -33.30 8.65 -33.90
N LEU A 997 -32.14 8.25 -34.45
CA LEU A 997 -30.94 9.10 -34.54
C LEU A 997 -31.11 10.20 -35.58
N ASP A 998 -31.72 9.89 -36.73
CA ASP A 998 -32.03 10.87 -37.79
C ASP A 998 -32.96 11.99 -37.27
N GLN A 999 -33.92 11.66 -36.41
CA GLN A 999 -34.78 12.63 -35.71
C GLN A 999 -34.01 13.56 -34.76
N CYS A 1000 -32.85 13.12 -34.26
CA CYS A 1000 -32.00 13.88 -33.34
C CYS A 1000 -30.87 14.64 -34.07
N SER A 1001 -30.84 14.63 -35.41
CA SER A 1001 -29.75 15.19 -36.23
C SER A 1001 -29.54 16.72 -36.12
N THR A 1002 -30.42 17.43 -35.45
CA THR A 1002 -30.29 18.87 -35.12
C THR A 1002 -29.64 19.13 -33.76
N MET A 1003 -29.37 18.11 -32.96
CA MET A 1003 -28.72 18.22 -31.64
C MET A 1003 -27.19 18.23 -31.79
N PRO A 1004 -26.42 18.69 -30.78
CA PRO A 1004 -24.96 18.63 -30.81
C PRO A 1004 -24.40 17.19 -30.91
N PRO A 1005 -23.11 17.00 -31.23
CA PRO A 1005 -22.51 15.68 -31.39
C PRO A 1005 -22.75 14.74 -30.19
N ILE A 1006 -22.95 13.45 -30.47
CA ILE A 1006 -23.11 12.44 -29.42
C ILE A 1006 -21.73 12.09 -28.85
N CYS A 1007 -21.47 12.52 -27.61
CA CYS A 1007 -20.17 12.31 -26.95
C CYS A 1007 -20.21 11.23 -25.85
N GLY A 1008 -21.38 10.73 -25.45
CA GLY A 1008 -21.45 9.62 -24.51
C GLY A 1008 -22.73 8.79 -24.58
N CYS A 1009 -22.61 7.51 -24.23
CA CYS A 1009 -23.71 6.54 -24.29
C CYS A 1009 -23.81 5.68 -23.03
N PHE A 1010 -25.03 5.49 -22.53
CA PHE A 1010 -25.40 4.49 -21.53
C PHE A 1010 -26.34 3.44 -22.13
N GLN A 1011 -26.03 2.17 -21.92
CA GLN A 1011 -26.91 1.04 -22.19
C GLN A 1011 -27.44 0.49 -20.87
N ALA A 1012 -28.69 0.83 -20.55
CA ALA A 1012 -29.42 0.41 -19.36
C ALA A 1012 -30.67 -0.44 -19.67
N THR A 1013 -30.85 -0.90 -20.92
CA THR A 1013 -31.99 -1.75 -21.28
C THR A 1013 -31.86 -3.19 -20.77
N MET A 1014 -32.99 -3.76 -20.35
CA MET A 1014 -33.06 -5.09 -19.76
C MET A 1014 -34.45 -5.69 -19.99
N SER A 1015 -34.51 -7.01 -20.15
CA SER A 1015 -35.71 -7.81 -19.91
C SER A 1015 -35.28 -9.07 -19.16
N LEU A 1016 -36.03 -9.47 -18.13
CA LEU A 1016 -35.73 -10.63 -17.31
C LEU A 1016 -36.82 -11.69 -17.48
N ARG A 1017 -36.43 -12.96 -17.60
CA ARG A 1017 -37.33 -14.10 -17.81
C ARG A 1017 -36.74 -15.36 -17.17
N ASP A 1018 -36.75 -15.39 -15.84
CA ASP A 1018 -36.19 -16.51 -15.07
C ASP A 1018 -36.89 -17.84 -15.40
N ALA A 1019 -36.10 -18.87 -15.71
CA ALA A 1019 -36.54 -20.24 -15.93
C ALA A 1019 -35.37 -21.23 -15.84
N THR A 1020 -35.64 -22.47 -15.43
CA THR A 1020 -34.62 -23.53 -15.56
C THR A 1020 -34.28 -23.73 -17.04
N PHE A 1021 -33.03 -24.05 -17.36
CA PHE A 1021 -32.58 -24.16 -18.76
C PHE A 1021 -33.40 -25.16 -19.57
N ALA A 1022 -33.84 -26.27 -18.96
CA ALA A 1022 -34.76 -27.23 -19.57
C ALA A 1022 -36.10 -26.59 -20.00
N GLN A 1023 -36.68 -25.72 -19.17
CA GLN A 1023 -38.00 -25.09 -19.37
C GLN A 1023 -37.96 -23.81 -20.23
N LEU A 1024 -36.80 -23.22 -20.45
CA LEU A 1024 -36.63 -21.96 -21.19
C LEU A 1024 -36.92 -22.17 -22.69
N SER A 1025 -37.89 -21.46 -23.28
CA SER A 1025 -38.16 -21.53 -24.72
C SER A 1025 -37.26 -20.58 -25.52
N ILE A 1026 -37.25 -20.71 -26.84
CA ILE A 1026 -36.46 -19.82 -27.70
C ILE A 1026 -36.97 -18.37 -27.65
N GLU A 1027 -38.27 -18.14 -27.52
CA GLU A 1027 -38.83 -16.78 -27.39
C GLU A 1027 -38.38 -16.13 -26.08
N ASP A 1028 -38.31 -16.91 -24.99
CA ASP A 1028 -37.84 -16.43 -23.69
C ASP A 1028 -36.34 -16.09 -23.70
N TRP A 1029 -35.55 -16.90 -24.40
CA TRP A 1029 -34.13 -16.63 -24.65
C TRP A 1029 -33.96 -15.34 -25.44
N LEU A 1030 -34.66 -15.19 -26.56
CA LEU A 1030 -34.58 -14.00 -27.42
C LEU A 1030 -35.11 -12.73 -26.73
N GLN A 1031 -36.20 -12.82 -25.97
CA GLN A 1031 -36.73 -11.67 -25.22
C GLN A 1031 -35.73 -11.16 -24.18
N CYS A 1032 -35.07 -12.07 -23.45
CA CYS A 1032 -34.11 -11.71 -22.41
C CYS A 1032 -32.76 -11.22 -22.98
N THR A 1033 -32.25 -11.87 -24.03
CA THR A 1033 -30.93 -11.56 -24.60
C THR A 1033 -30.92 -10.36 -25.54
N ARG A 1034 -31.91 -10.20 -26.44
CA ARG A 1034 -31.89 -9.17 -27.50
C ARG A 1034 -31.59 -7.73 -27.04
N PRO A 1035 -32.11 -7.21 -25.90
CA PRO A 1035 -31.78 -5.86 -25.45
C PRO A 1035 -30.29 -5.67 -25.17
N LYS A 1036 -29.63 -6.66 -24.57
CA LYS A 1036 -28.21 -6.62 -24.24
C LYS A 1036 -27.31 -7.06 -25.40
N LEU A 1037 -27.75 -8.00 -26.24
CA LEU A 1037 -27.04 -8.40 -27.46
C LEU A 1037 -27.30 -7.40 -28.59
N GLN A 1038 -28.36 -7.61 -29.38
CA GLN A 1038 -28.65 -6.85 -30.58
C GLN A 1038 -28.80 -5.35 -30.32
N GLY A 1039 -29.43 -4.96 -29.20
CA GLY A 1039 -29.58 -3.55 -28.83
C GLY A 1039 -28.24 -2.84 -28.64
N SER A 1040 -27.31 -3.45 -27.92
CA SER A 1040 -25.96 -2.89 -27.68
C SER A 1040 -25.08 -2.96 -28.93
N TRP A 1041 -25.25 -3.99 -29.77
CA TRP A 1041 -24.55 -4.10 -31.05
C TRP A 1041 -25.01 -3.01 -32.03
N ASN A 1042 -26.32 -2.77 -32.13
CA ASN A 1042 -26.85 -1.67 -32.96
C ASN A 1042 -26.37 -0.30 -32.44
N LEU A 1043 -26.35 -0.08 -31.12
CA LEU A 1043 -25.76 1.12 -30.51
C LEU A 1043 -24.25 1.23 -30.79
N HIS A 1044 -23.51 0.12 -30.82
CA HIS A 1044 -22.09 0.13 -31.19
C HIS A 1044 -21.87 0.51 -32.67
N CYS A 1045 -22.72 0.02 -33.58
CA CYS A 1045 -22.56 0.23 -35.02
C CYS A 1045 -23.13 1.56 -35.54
N LEU A 1046 -24.13 2.16 -34.87
CA LEU A 1046 -24.83 3.36 -35.34
C LEU A 1046 -24.50 4.65 -34.57
N LEU A 1047 -23.87 4.56 -33.40
CA LEU A 1047 -23.35 5.73 -32.69
C LEU A 1047 -21.89 6.04 -33.12
N PRO A 1048 -21.44 7.29 -33.03
CA PRO A 1048 -20.09 7.68 -33.46
C PRO A 1048 -18.96 6.99 -32.69
N THR A 1049 -17.81 6.87 -33.35
CA THR A 1049 -16.53 6.47 -32.75
C THR A 1049 -15.88 7.62 -32.01
N GLY A 1050 -15.15 7.34 -30.93
CA GLY A 1050 -14.39 8.34 -30.17
C GLY A 1050 -15.20 9.13 -29.14
N MET A 1051 -16.25 8.52 -28.58
CA MET A 1051 -17.00 9.07 -27.43
C MET A 1051 -16.14 9.14 -26.15
N ASP A 1052 -16.45 10.10 -25.27
CA ASP A 1052 -15.86 10.26 -23.93
C ASP A 1052 -16.09 9.00 -23.06
N PHE A 1053 -17.27 8.39 -23.20
CA PHE A 1053 -17.65 7.15 -22.53
C PHE A 1053 -18.73 6.35 -23.27
N PHE A 1054 -18.64 5.02 -23.17
CA PHE A 1054 -19.68 4.07 -23.56
C PHE A 1054 -19.86 3.06 -22.43
N ILE A 1055 -20.91 3.23 -21.62
CA ILE A 1055 -21.12 2.46 -20.38
C ILE A 1055 -22.23 1.42 -20.58
N LEU A 1056 -21.86 0.14 -20.40
CA LEU A 1056 -22.75 -1.00 -20.46
C LEU A 1056 -23.12 -1.43 -19.03
N LEU A 1057 -24.40 -1.35 -18.66
CA LEU A 1057 -24.86 -1.91 -17.39
C LEU A 1057 -25.00 -3.44 -17.54
N SER A 1058 -23.95 -4.15 -17.13
CA SER A 1058 -23.90 -5.61 -17.05
C SER A 1058 -24.47 -6.09 -15.72
N SER A 1059 -24.15 -7.30 -15.27
CA SER A 1059 -24.51 -7.77 -13.93
C SER A 1059 -23.67 -8.97 -13.54
N MET A 1060 -23.28 -8.98 -12.26
CA MET A 1060 -22.50 -10.04 -11.60
C MET A 1060 -23.00 -11.47 -11.87
N THR A 1061 -24.25 -11.67 -12.30
CA THR A 1061 -24.77 -12.98 -12.75
C THR A 1061 -24.06 -13.55 -13.99
N GLY A 1062 -23.38 -12.72 -14.79
CA GLY A 1062 -22.49 -13.14 -15.88
C GLY A 1062 -21.13 -13.65 -15.43
N ILE A 1063 -20.77 -13.44 -14.15
CA ILE A 1063 -19.54 -13.92 -13.50
C ILE A 1063 -19.90 -15.01 -12.48
N ILE A 1064 -20.65 -14.63 -11.44
CA ILE A 1064 -21.16 -15.51 -10.40
C ILE A 1064 -22.52 -16.07 -10.87
N ARG A 1065 -22.43 -17.17 -11.62
CA ARG A 1065 -23.56 -17.90 -12.25
C ARG A 1065 -24.75 -18.07 -11.28
N ASN A 1066 -25.96 -17.63 -11.67
CA ASN A 1066 -27.18 -17.79 -10.88
C ASN A 1066 -28.17 -18.82 -11.47
N ALA A 1067 -28.76 -19.65 -10.62
CA ALA A 1067 -29.65 -20.73 -11.01
C ALA A 1067 -30.98 -20.21 -11.58
N GLY A 1068 -31.28 -20.60 -12.83
CA GLY A 1068 -32.49 -20.17 -13.54
C GLY A 1068 -32.35 -18.86 -14.33
N GLN A 1069 -31.16 -18.26 -14.38
CA GLN A 1069 -30.91 -16.98 -15.07
C GLN A 1069 -29.96 -17.10 -16.28
N SER A 1070 -29.90 -18.28 -16.91
CA SER A 1070 -28.96 -18.60 -18.01
C SER A 1070 -28.97 -17.63 -19.19
N SER A 1071 -30.15 -17.21 -19.67
CA SER A 1071 -30.28 -16.21 -20.74
C SER A 1071 -29.87 -14.81 -20.30
N TYR A 1072 -30.09 -14.45 -19.03
CA TYR A 1072 -29.67 -13.16 -18.48
C TYR A 1072 -28.15 -13.10 -18.30
N ALA A 1073 -27.54 -14.18 -17.78
CA ALA A 1073 -26.09 -14.33 -17.66
C ALA A 1073 -25.41 -14.22 -19.04
N ALA A 1074 -25.89 -14.97 -20.04
CA ALA A 1074 -25.38 -14.86 -21.42
C ALA A 1074 -25.52 -13.42 -22.00
N GLY A 1075 -26.62 -12.74 -21.66
CA GLY A 1075 -26.82 -11.33 -21.98
C GLY A 1075 -25.76 -10.39 -21.36
N ASN A 1076 -25.31 -10.67 -20.14
CA ASN A 1076 -24.27 -9.92 -19.45
C ASN A 1076 -22.87 -10.24 -20.01
N THR A 1077 -22.52 -11.53 -20.14
CA THR A 1077 -21.23 -11.98 -20.69
C THR A 1077 -20.93 -11.39 -22.09
N PHE A 1078 -21.98 -11.13 -22.89
CA PHE A 1078 -21.83 -10.39 -24.16
C PHE A 1078 -21.47 -8.91 -23.97
N LEU A 1079 -22.07 -8.20 -23.00
CA LEU A 1079 -21.72 -6.81 -22.72
C LEU A 1079 -20.25 -6.68 -22.32
N ASP A 1080 -19.77 -7.60 -21.50
CA ASP A 1080 -18.38 -7.63 -21.04
C ASP A 1080 -17.42 -7.91 -22.22
N ALA A 1081 -17.86 -8.72 -23.19
CA ALA A 1081 -17.13 -8.97 -24.44
C ALA A 1081 -17.16 -7.76 -25.39
N LEU A 1082 -18.31 -7.09 -25.52
CA LEU A 1082 -18.48 -5.87 -26.32
C LEU A 1082 -17.65 -4.70 -25.74
N ALA A 1083 -17.55 -4.58 -24.42
CA ALA A 1083 -16.69 -3.61 -23.77
C ALA A 1083 -15.22 -3.82 -24.17
N ARG A 1084 -14.71 -5.05 -24.01
CA ARG A 1084 -13.35 -5.41 -24.45
C ARG A 1084 -13.14 -5.21 -25.95
N HIS A 1085 -14.11 -5.54 -26.80
CA HIS A 1085 -14.03 -5.34 -28.26
C HIS A 1085 -13.94 -3.86 -28.65
N ARG A 1086 -14.65 -2.97 -27.94
CA ARG A 1086 -14.53 -1.53 -28.16
C ARG A 1086 -13.19 -1.00 -27.62
N THR A 1087 -12.81 -1.38 -26.40
CA THR A 1087 -11.55 -0.92 -25.77
C THR A 1087 -10.31 -1.36 -26.54
N SER A 1088 -10.28 -2.57 -27.12
CA SER A 1088 -9.17 -3.02 -28.00
C SER A 1088 -9.07 -2.25 -29.33
N ARG A 1089 -10.06 -1.41 -29.65
CA ARG A 1089 -10.06 -0.48 -30.79
C ARG A 1089 -9.78 0.98 -30.37
N GLY A 1090 -9.46 1.22 -29.10
CA GLY A 1090 -9.18 2.55 -28.54
C GLY A 1090 -10.41 3.33 -28.05
N GLU A 1091 -11.60 2.72 -28.05
CA GLU A 1091 -12.85 3.37 -27.59
C GLU A 1091 -12.98 3.30 -26.06
N ARG A 1092 -13.37 4.40 -25.41
CA ARG A 1092 -13.56 4.48 -23.94
C ARG A 1092 -14.83 3.72 -23.50
N THR A 1093 -14.72 2.42 -23.26
CA THR A 1093 -15.88 1.55 -23.00
C THR A 1093 -15.71 0.69 -21.73
N ALA A 1094 -16.71 0.70 -20.85
CA ALA A 1094 -16.74 -0.12 -19.64
C ALA A 1094 -18.05 -0.90 -19.51
N ALA A 1095 -17.94 -2.18 -19.14
CA ALA A 1095 -19.05 -2.96 -18.59
C ALA A 1095 -19.00 -2.93 -17.06
N LEU A 1096 -20.16 -2.80 -16.43
CA LEU A 1096 -20.28 -2.76 -14.97
C LEU A 1096 -21.11 -3.93 -14.47
N ASP A 1097 -20.48 -4.89 -13.81
CA ASP A 1097 -21.09 -6.12 -13.30
C ASP A 1097 -21.81 -5.91 -11.97
N LEU A 1098 -22.92 -5.18 -12.04
CA LEU A 1098 -23.67 -4.77 -10.86
C LEU A 1098 -24.31 -5.96 -10.12
N GLY A 1099 -24.12 -5.98 -8.81
CA GLY A 1099 -24.88 -6.80 -7.85
C GLY A 1099 -26.27 -6.22 -7.56
N ALA A 1100 -26.91 -6.67 -6.47
CA ALA A 1100 -28.25 -6.22 -6.11
C ALA A 1100 -28.27 -4.74 -5.66
N ILE A 1101 -28.88 -3.86 -6.46
CA ILE A 1101 -28.99 -2.42 -6.17
C ILE A 1101 -30.18 -2.15 -5.24
N ARG A 1102 -29.97 -1.35 -4.18
CA ARG A 1102 -31.05 -0.83 -3.30
C ARG A 1102 -31.40 0.63 -3.64
N GLY A 1103 -32.71 0.91 -3.74
CA GLY A 1103 -33.28 2.26 -3.74
C GLY A 1103 -34.12 2.65 -4.98
N ASP A 1104 -33.87 2.03 -6.14
CA ASP A 1104 -34.65 2.25 -7.37
C ASP A 1104 -34.45 1.06 -8.34
N GLY A 1105 -35.24 0.98 -9.41
CA GLY A 1105 -35.19 -0.09 -10.42
C GLY A 1105 -35.92 -1.38 -10.02
N TYR A 1106 -35.79 -2.40 -10.87
CA TYR A 1106 -36.60 -3.64 -10.84
C TYR A 1106 -36.67 -4.35 -9.48
N LEU A 1107 -35.59 -4.33 -8.68
CA LEU A 1107 -35.57 -4.95 -7.35
C LEU A 1107 -36.24 -4.12 -6.26
N ALA A 1108 -36.37 -2.80 -6.45
CA ALA A 1108 -37.20 -1.95 -5.58
C ALA A 1108 -38.69 -2.08 -5.92
N GLU A 1109 -39.01 -2.47 -7.16
CA GLU A 1109 -40.36 -2.79 -7.63
C GLU A 1109 -40.78 -4.25 -7.31
N ASN A 1110 -39.87 -5.10 -6.81
CA ASN A 1110 -40.10 -6.54 -6.54
C ASN A 1110 -39.39 -7.03 -5.25
N GLU A 1111 -39.92 -6.66 -4.08
CA GLU A 1111 -39.31 -6.95 -2.76
C GLU A 1111 -39.07 -8.45 -2.47
N GLU A 1112 -39.91 -9.35 -3.00
CA GLU A 1112 -39.74 -10.80 -2.83
C GLU A 1112 -38.47 -11.31 -3.54
N ILE A 1113 -38.16 -10.77 -4.73
CA ILE A 1113 -36.95 -11.09 -5.49
C ILE A 1113 -35.72 -10.52 -4.79
N MET A 1114 -35.78 -9.28 -4.28
CA MET A 1114 -34.74 -8.71 -3.42
C MET A 1114 -34.45 -9.60 -2.19
N THR A 1115 -35.50 -10.04 -1.50
CA THR A 1115 -35.39 -10.90 -0.31
C THR A 1115 -34.79 -12.27 -0.63
N ARG A 1116 -35.06 -12.81 -1.83
CA ARG A 1116 -34.46 -14.06 -2.32
C ARG A 1116 -32.99 -13.90 -2.71
N LEU A 1117 -32.63 -12.83 -3.43
CA LEU A 1117 -31.24 -12.57 -3.84
C LEU A 1117 -30.32 -12.33 -2.64
N LEU A 1118 -30.77 -11.54 -1.66
CA LEU A 1118 -30.04 -11.28 -0.40
C LEU A 1118 -29.78 -12.53 0.47
N ARG A 1119 -30.38 -13.68 0.14
CA ARG A 1119 -30.14 -14.98 0.78
C ARG A 1119 -29.24 -15.92 -0.04
N LEU A 1120 -28.89 -15.53 -1.27
CA LEU A 1120 -28.13 -16.34 -2.22
C LEU A 1120 -26.77 -15.72 -2.58
N THR A 1121 -26.64 -14.39 -2.52
CA THR A 1121 -25.35 -13.71 -2.75
C THR A 1121 -24.54 -13.59 -1.46
N LEU A 1122 -23.29 -14.05 -1.48
CA LEU A 1122 -22.30 -13.82 -0.42
C LEU A 1122 -21.88 -12.34 -0.27
N LEU A 1123 -22.29 -11.48 -1.22
CA LEU A 1123 -21.88 -10.08 -1.30
C LEU A 1123 -23.00 -9.11 -0.91
N LYS A 1124 -22.61 -7.98 -0.34
CA LYS A 1124 -23.50 -6.92 0.16
C LYS A 1124 -24.18 -6.19 -1.02
N SER A 1125 -25.42 -5.74 -0.80
CA SER A 1125 -26.16 -4.94 -1.78
C SER A 1125 -25.57 -3.55 -1.99
N ILE A 1126 -25.57 -3.07 -3.23
CA ILE A 1126 -25.02 -1.76 -3.62
C ILE A 1126 -26.09 -0.67 -3.41
N PRO A 1127 -25.84 0.40 -2.63
CA PRO A 1127 -26.71 1.58 -2.62
C PRO A 1127 -26.72 2.27 -3.99
N LEU A 1128 -27.87 2.78 -4.45
CA LEU A 1128 -27.95 3.55 -5.70
C LEU A 1128 -26.93 4.71 -5.76
N GLN A 1129 -26.66 5.38 -4.63
CA GLN A 1129 -25.67 6.46 -4.58
C GLN A 1129 -24.25 5.97 -4.90
N THR A 1130 -23.88 4.76 -4.48
CA THR A 1130 -22.60 4.13 -4.81
C THR A 1130 -22.49 3.89 -6.31
N LEU A 1131 -23.55 3.39 -6.95
CA LEU A 1131 -23.59 3.29 -8.42
C LEU A 1131 -23.38 4.67 -9.08
N LEU A 1132 -24.10 5.72 -8.66
CA LEU A 1132 -23.94 7.05 -9.25
C LEU A 1132 -22.54 7.66 -9.06
N VAL A 1133 -21.78 7.23 -8.04
CA VAL A 1133 -20.35 7.57 -7.83
C VAL A 1133 -19.43 6.70 -8.70
N MET A 1134 -19.74 5.43 -8.94
CA MET A 1134 -19.03 4.60 -9.93
C MET A 1134 -19.18 5.17 -11.35
N LEU A 1135 -20.38 5.64 -11.72
CA LEU A 1135 -20.60 6.26 -13.04
C LEU A 1135 -19.84 7.59 -13.16
N GLU A 1136 -19.71 8.38 -12.08
CA GLU A 1136 -18.87 9.60 -12.05
C GLU A 1136 -17.42 9.28 -12.43
N TYR A 1137 -16.86 8.19 -11.90
CA TYR A 1137 -15.50 7.74 -12.20
C TYR A 1137 -15.33 7.32 -13.67
N TYR A 1138 -16.26 6.55 -14.25
CA TYR A 1138 -16.12 6.06 -15.62
C TYR A 1138 -16.52 7.06 -16.73
N CYS A 1139 -17.23 8.15 -16.39
CA CYS A 1139 -17.57 9.24 -17.31
C CYS A 1139 -16.52 10.37 -17.36
N ASP A 1140 -15.57 10.42 -16.42
CA ASP A 1140 -14.55 11.46 -16.36
C ASP A 1140 -13.46 11.22 -17.42
N PRO A 1141 -13.28 12.13 -18.41
CA PRO A 1141 -12.32 11.96 -19.49
C PRO A 1141 -10.86 11.97 -19.00
N SER A 1142 -10.58 12.55 -17.83
CA SER A 1142 -9.25 12.62 -17.23
C SER A 1142 -8.81 11.32 -16.55
N GLN A 1143 -9.73 10.41 -16.21
CA GLN A 1143 -9.36 9.13 -15.62
C GLN A 1143 -8.58 8.27 -16.64
N PRO A 1144 -7.51 7.59 -16.21
CA PRO A 1144 -6.72 6.73 -17.08
C PRO A 1144 -7.52 5.48 -17.44
N TYR A 1145 -8.15 5.50 -18.62
CA TYR A 1145 -8.77 4.32 -19.19
C TYR A 1145 -7.69 3.29 -19.52
N SER A 1146 -7.66 2.19 -18.78
CA SER A 1146 -6.76 1.07 -19.06
C SER A 1146 -7.18 0.41 -20.37
N ALA A 1147 -6.47 0.70 -21.46
CA ALA A 1147 -6.69 0.08 -22.76
C ALA A 1147 -6.34 -1.42 -22.77
N SER A 1148 -5.65 -1.91 -21.74
CA SER A 1148 -5.17 -3.30 -21.65
C SER A 1148 -5.02 -3.78 -20.19
N LYS A 1149 -5.97 -4.58 -19.73
CA LYS A 1149 -5.84 -5.72 -18.80
C LYS A 1149 -7.18 -6.44 -18.72
#